data_AF-A0A8T3V8V2-F1
#
_entry.id   AF-A0A8T3V8V2-F1
#
_cell.length_a   1.000
_cell.length_b   1.000
_cell.length_c   1.000
_cell.angle_alpha   90.00
_cell.angle_beta   90.00
_cell.angle_gamma   90.00
#
_symmetry.space_group_name_H-M   'P 1'
#
loop_
_entity.id
_entity.type
_entity.pdbx_description
1 polymer ?
#
loop_
_entity_poly.entity_id
_entity_poly.type
_entity_poly.pdbx_seq_one_letter_code
_entity_poly.pdbx_strand_id
1 'polypeptide(L)'
;MSANFDFLRNFDNDLHYLACIIEDEIYDSPSAVLTDATTFLEIIIYDIFKKNELKMDDLVYFKDKIMFLSQAGFLSPELKKHMLKAYSIRNKMHSYNGDAKNHIQLNQLRAVHLHKLLFNVSWLYYSENSPDQFKVAQPSYIHPSRLKNDILIKSEIGNGKCIICESKTKSEDELFCQECKYKIEKSDNLKTLRKHFGFKKGIKRNELIEMGFEKGYIGPFLQELKNDDLINSVGKLNFIDKENTDRYVEEAEAMISIEKLLSDFKLKNLGLNDIINHEFYQKGKDGQYPYVGLYHLFREISFSEFLSQINMGTSIEEILNKEYLTSDELDDWYFNNDGPEHDIFNEKLIDEIFYYKRRDSEGNFKISDEILSAIKETELYLQKEDELLFTLFLRNTSRVKITKKEALDGVGLSENDLEGLLIKYPNLKEKYDKTYVKNKMDKFLKFCDYYNYTNSLKRNGLVKKDIEDWINEAKNTDNEIYSNFLRDYEQLSLKKYIEYRKNGHTKNKSLKKINCDSETIARLLSEHDNDLDIYLANSAAELLKSGKTKEETLQKLDIEQEWFNTSIEKGMKGEETYVELYHEYSENSIPRQMDEFLENIKIKPLKNVLKDLDMDENELNRWYEEGKNSVQPYDNFYDKFLEYKKETYVKTMIKTDSKPKALKKSYMTKEELNEFEEELNNRVSEKSLEIVIDELKKGNTTKMASKKASIKISVIYEWIKQALNGNEYYEEFLNVYKEEYLIPIKMGYAKGVKEGATEKEIIRTLKRHQFLVNDDVKHLKQLNLFPKPGDNVIELDEELELDLNGPISLMDKLED
;
A
#
# COMPACT_ATOMS: atom_id res chain seq x y z
N MET A 1 -52.60 31.73 5.16
CA MET A 1 -51.42 32.62 5.17
C MET A 1 -50.58 32.18 6.34
N SER A 2 -49.42 31.58 6.05
CA SER A 2 -48.51 30.98 7.02
C SER A 2 -47.80 32.04 7.84
N ALA A 3 -47.74 31.86 9.17
CA ALA A 3 -46.98 32.73 10.07
C ALA A 3 -45.50 32.32 10.19
N ASN A 4 -45.10 31.12 9.73
CA ASN A 4 -43.76 30.58 9.96
C ASN A 4 -42.69 31.25 9.11
N PHE A 5 -42.98 31.52 7.84
CA PHE A 5 -42.00 32.01 6.87
C PHE A 5 -42.24 33.46 6.45
N ASP A 6 -43.12 34.19 7.15
CA ASP A 6 -43.47 35.59 6.83
C ASP A 6 -42.24 36.51 6.77
N PHE A 7 -41.18 36.20 7.51
CA PHE A 7 -39.92 36.94 7.47
C PHE A 7 -39.21 36.88 6.11
N LEU A 8 -39.49 35.86 5.29
CA LEU A 8 -38.96 35.73 3.93
C LEU A 8 -39.71 36.60 2.93
N ARG A 9 -40.95 37.02 3.22
CA ARG A 9 -41.85 37.67 2.25
C ARG A 9 -41.25 38.89 1.56
N ASN A 10 -40.46 39.68 2.29
CA ASN A 10 -39.81 40.89 1.78
C ASN A 10 -38.32 40.68 1.45
N PHE A 11 -37.78 39.48 1.69
CA PHE A 11 -36.38 39.13 1.48
C PHE A 11 -36.18 38.26 0.23
N ASP A 12 -36.95 37.17 0.12
CA ASP A 12 -36.96 36.25 -1.00
C ASP A 12 -38.38 35.72 -1.19
N ASN A 13 -39.10 36.32 -2.15
CA ASN A 13 -40.52 36.04 -2.37
C ASN A 13 -40.74 34.64 -2.97
N ASP A 14 -39.76 34.11 -3.71
CA ASP A 14 -39.85 32.77 -4.30
C ASP A 14 -39.70 31.70 -3.20
N LEU A 15 -38.75 31.89 -2.28
CA LEU A 15 -38.65 31.06 -1.07
C LEU A 15 -39.88 31.19 -0.19
N HIS A 16 -40.39 32.40 0.03
CA HIS A 16 -41.60 32.60 0.84
C HIS A 16 -42.82 31.88 0.25
N TYR A 17 -43.03 31.99 -1.07
CA TYR A 17 -44.12 31.33 -1.77
C TYR A 17 -44.00 29.80 -1.67
N LEU A 18 -42.81 29.28 -1.91
CA LEU A 18 -42.55 27.84 -1.86
C LEU A 18 -42.65 27.28 -0.44
N ALA A 19 -42.21 28.02 0.57
CA ALA A 19 -42.44 27.65 1.97
C ALA A 19 -43.93 27.55 2.31
N CYS A 20 -44.75 28.48 1.82
CA CYS A 20 -46.20 28.43 2.03
C CYS A 20 -46.83 27.21 1.36
N ILE A 21 -46.41 26.87 0.13
CA ILE A 21 -46.89 25.65 -0.56
C ILE A 21 -46.50 24.41 0.24
N ILE A 22 -45.23 24.30 0.63
CA ILE A 22 -44.75 23.17 1.44
C ILE A 22 -45.59 23.05 2.71
N GLU A 23 -45.86 24.15 3.39
CA GLU A 23 -46.67 24.17 4.61
C GLU A 23 -48.11 23.69 4.40
N ASP A 24 -48.74 24.10 3.30
CA ASP A 24 -50.10 23.71 2.94
C ASP A 24 -50.17 22.22 2.49
N GLU A 25 -49.10 21.68 1.90
CA GLU A 25 -49.08 20.33 1.33
C GLU A 25 -48.62 19.21 2.27
N ILE A 26 -48.03 19.52 3.44
CA ILE A 26 -47.49 18.53 4.40
C ILE A 26 -48.43 17.37 4.70
N TYR A 27 -49.75 17.63 4.74
CA TYR A 27 -50.75 16.65 5.14
C TYR A 27 -51.58 16.11 3.99
N ASP A 28 -51.88 16.98 3.02
CA ASP A 28 -52.73 16.65 1.88
C ASP A 28 -51.94 15.93 0.78
N SER A 29 -50.64 16.27 0.62
CA SER A 29 -49.75 15.65 -0.35
C SER A 29 -48.29 15.61 0.15
N PRO A 30 -47.96 14.73 1.13
CA PRO A 30 -46.59 14.61 1.66
C PRO A 30 -45.54 14.28 0.59
N SER A 31 -45.96 13.66 -0.51
CA SER A 31 -45.09 13.36 -1.65
C SER A 31 -44.79 14.60 -2.50
N ALA A 32 -45.68 15.61 -2.54
CA ALA A 32 -45.43 16.85 -3.26
C ALA A 32 -44.43 17.76 -2.52
N VAL A 33 -44.46 17.74 -1.18
CA VAL A 33 -43.43 18.34 -0.30
C VAL A 33 -42.01 17.89 -0.66
N LEU A 34 -41.82 16.69 -1.20
CA LEU A 34 -40.51 16.21 -1.64
C LEU A 34 -39.92 17.06 -2.76
N THR A 35 -40.73 17.35 -3.78
CA THR A 35 -40.31 18.13 -4.94
C THR A 35 -40.07 19.57 -4.51
N ASP A 36 -41.00 20.12 -3.75
CA ASP A 36 -40.94 21.52 -3.33
C ASP A 36 -39.82 21.78 -2.33
N ALA A 37 -39.56 20.87 -1.39
CA ALA A 37 -38.40 20.99 -0.51
C ALA A 37 -37.06 20.87 -1.25
N THR A 38 -37.02 20.13 -2.37
CA THR A 38 -35.82 20.07 -3.22
C THR A 38 -35.56 21.43 -3.87
N THR A 39 -36.60 21.97 -4.49
CA THR A 39 -36.58 23.30 -5.11
C THR A 39 -36.22 24.38 -4.07
N PHE A 40 -36.77 24.28 -2.87
CA PHE A 40 -36.53 25.22 -1.77
C PHE A 40 -35.04 25.29 -1.39
N LEU A 41 -34.43 24.12 -1.20
CA LEU A 41 -33.03 24.02 -0.85
C LEU A 41 -32.11 24.45 -2.00
N GLU A 42 -32.46 24.14 -3.25
CA GLU A 42 -31.69 24.56 -4.43
C GLU A 42 -31.78 26.07 -4.67
N ILE A 43 -32.91 26.74 -4.39
CA ILE A 43 -33.02 28.20 -4.48
C ILE A 43 -32.04 28.89 -3.51
N ILE A 44 -31.93 28.41 -2.27
CA ILE A 44 -30.98 28.94 -1.29
C ILE A 44 -29.54 28.77 -1.78
N ILE A 45 -29.19 27.58 -2.27
CA ILE A 45 -27.85 27.33 -2.82
C ILE A 45 -27.58 28.24 -4.02
N TYR A 46 -28.53 28.33 -4.95
CA TYR A 46 -28.40 29.15 -6.14
C TYR A 46 -28.18 30.63 -5.80
N ASP A 47 -28.94 31.18 -4.84
CA ASP A 47 -28.78 32.58 -4.46
C ASP A 47 -27.43 32.83 -3.77
N ILE A 48 -26.91 31.88 -2.99
CA ILE A 48 -25.55 31.96 -2.42
C ILE A 48 -24.49 31.93 -3.52
N PHE A 49 -24.60 31.04 -4.52
CA PHE A 49 -23.70 31.03 -5.68
C PHE A 49 -23.73 32.38 -6.42
N LYS A 50 -24.94 32.92 -6.64
CA LYS A 50 -25.17 34.18 -7.35
C LYS A 50 -24.60 35.39 -6.59
N LYS A 51 -24.86 35.50 -5.28
CA LYS A 51 -24.34 36.58 -4.42
C LYS A 51 -22.83 36.63 -4.33
N ASN A 52 -22.17 35.48 -4.49
CA ASN A 52 -20.72 35.34 -4.43
C ASN A 52 -20.05 35.24 -5.81
N GLU A 53 -20.78 35.51 -6.90
CA GLU A 53 -20.29 35.46 -8.30
C GLU A 53 -19.64 34.12 -8.69
N LEU A 54 -20.09 33.02 -8.08
CA LEU A 54 -19.58 31.68 -8.32
C LEU A 54 -20.32 31.01 -9.49
N LYS A 55 -19.58 30.31 -10.36
CA LYS A 55 -20.20 29.46 -11.39
C LYS A 55 -20.78 28.20 -10.75
N MET A 56 -22.09 28.01 -10.90
CA MET A 56 -22.76 26.78 -10.50
C MET A 56 -22.72 25.77 -11.64
N ASP A 57 -22.32 24.53 -11.34
CA ASP A 57 -22.47 23.40 -12.24
C ASP A 57 -23.72 22.60 -11.82
N ASP A 58 -24.73 22.61 -12.67
CA ASP A 58 -26.02 21.94 -12.43
C ASP A 58 -25.90 20.40 -12.36
N LEU A 59 -24.80 19.83 -12.88
CA LEU A 59 -24.55 18.39 -12.88
C LEU A 59 -23.97 17.87 -11.55
N VAL A 60 -23.58 18.76 -10.64
CA VAL A 60 -22.99 18.39 -9.35
C VAL A 60 -24.10 18.08 -8.33
N TYR A 61 -23.96 16.98 -7.60
CA TYR A 61 -24.93 16.60 -6.58
C TYR A 61 -25.05 17.65 -5.47
N PHE A 62 -26.26 17.84 -4.95
CA PHE A 62 -26.58 18.83 -3.92
C PHE A 62 -25.64 18.79 -2.69
N LYS A 63 -25.26 17.59 -2.24
CA LYS A 63 -24.32 17.40 -1.12
C LYS A 63 -22.94 17.99 -1.44
N ASP A 64 -22.46 17.82 -2.66
CA ASP A 64 -21.15 18.27 -3.08
C ASP A 64 -21.14 19.80 -3.28
N LYS A 65 -22.24 20.38 -3.77
CA LYS A 65 -22.47 21.84 -3.78
C LYS A 65 -22.37 22.44 -2.37
N ILE A 66 -23.02 21.84 -1.37
CA ILE A 66 -22.93 22.28 0.04
C ILE A 66 -21.51 22.15 0.59
N MET A 67 -20.84 21.02 0.32
CA MET A 67 -19.48 20.80 0.80
C MET A 67 -18.51 21.82 0.22
N PHE A 68 -18.64 22.14 -1.07
CA PHE A 68 -17.87 23.17 -1.75
C PHE A 68 -18.09 24.55 -1.11
N LEU A 69 -19.33 25.01 -0.99
CA LEU A 69 -19.65 26.32 -0.40
C LEU A 69 -19.18 26.42 1.07
N SER A 70 -19.30 25.34 1.83
CA SER A 70 -18.80 25.27 3.21
C SER A 70 -17.28 25.33 3.29
N GLN A 71 -16.56 24.63 2.39
CA GLN A 71 -15.09 24.67 2.35
C GLN A 71 -14.57 26.04 1.91
N ALA A 72 -15.32 26.72 1.05
CA ALA A 72 -15.02 28.07 0.59
C ALA A 72 -15.44 29.16 1.60
N GLY A 73 -16.08 28.80 2.72
CA GLY A 73 -16.45 29.73 3.80
C GLY A 73 -17.74 30.52 3.56
N PHE A 74 -18.51 30.17 2.52
CA PHE A 74 -19.77 30.85 2.17
C PHE A 74 -21.00 30.26 2.88
N LEU A 75 -20.84 29.16 3.60
CA LEU A 75 -21.86 28.56 4.45
C LEU A 75 -21.34 28.42 5.87
N SER A 76 -22.11 28.89 6.85
CA SER A 76 -21.83 28.60 8.25
C SER A 76 -21.90 27.09 8.53
N PRO A 77 -21.12 26.58 9.52
CA PRO A 77 -21.20 25.18 9.93
C PRO A 77 -22.62 24.74 10.32
N GLU A 78 -23.41 25.66 10.88
CA GLU A 78 -24.78 25.44 11.33
C GLU A 78 -25.74 25.34 10.14
N LEU A 79 -25.68 26.29 9.20
CA LEU A 79 -26.49 26.25 7.99
C LEU A 79 -26.20 24.99 7.17
N LYS A 80 -24.93 24.63 6.99
CA LYS A 80 -24.51 23.36 6.36
C LYS A 80 -25.15 22.14 7.03
N LYS A 81 -25.05 22.04 8.35
CA LYS A 81 -25.58 20.92 9.13
C LYS A 81 -27.09 20.79 8.91
N HIS A 82 -27.82 21.90 8.94
CA HIS A 82 -29.27 21.90 8.76
C HIS A 82 -29.69 21.57 7.32
N MET A 83 -28.98 22.07 6.30
CA MET A 83 -29.26 21.75 4.90
C MET A 83 -29.01 20.27 4.56
N LEU A 84 -27.91 19.68 5.06
CA LEU A 84 -27.64 18.25 4.86
C LEU A 84 -28.66 17.35 5.58
N LYS A 85 -29.09 17.76 6.79
CA LYS A 85 -30.16 17.07 7.52
C LYS A 85 -31.49 17.14 6.76
N ALA A 86 -31.88 18.32 6.26
CA ALA A 86 -33.10 18.50 5.47
C ALA A 86 -33.08 17.59 4.23
N TYR A 87 -31.97 17.59 3.48
CA TYR A 87 -31.81 16.75 2.29
C TYR A 87 -31.85 15.24 2.60
N SER A 88 -31.29 14.82 3.74
CA SER A 88 -31.36 13.42 4.18
C SER A 88 -32.78 12.97 4.51
N ILE A 89 -33.56 13.78 5.22
CA ILE A 89 -34.97 13.48 5.53
C ILE A 89 -35.80 13.40 4.25
N ARG A 90 -35.60 14.34 3.32
CA ARG A 90 -36.19 14.31 1.99
C ARG A 90 -35.89 12.99 1.27
N ASN A 91 -34.65 12.52 1.28
CA ASN A 91 -34.30 11.26 0.61
C ASN A 91 -34.93 10.03 1.26
N LYS A 92 -35.14 10.04 2.59
CA LYS A 92 -35.85 8.97 3.29
C LYS A 92 -37.32 8.88 2.87
N MET A 93 -37.94 9.97 2.43
CA MET A 93 -39.33 9.96 1.94
C MET A 93 -39.53 9.16 0.64
N HIS A 94 -38.45 8.78 -0.08
CA HIS A 94 -38.48 7.90 -1.25
C HIS A 94 -38.58 6.40 -0.92
N SER A 95 -38.28 5.97 0.30
CA SER A 95 -38.18 4.54 0.62
C SER A 95 -39.55 3.92 0.93
N TYR A 96 -40.10 3.15 -0.02
CA TYR A 96 -41.37 2.43 0.16
C TYR A 96 -41.18 1.11 0.93
N ASN A 97 -41.84 0.97 2.09
CA ASN A 97 -41.70 -0.17 3.00
C ASN A 97 -42.83 -1.23 2.89
N GLY A 98 -43.49 -1.36 1.73
CA GLY A 98 -44.42 -2.47 1.46
C GLY A 98 -45.88 -2.26 1.94
N ASP A 99 -46.12 -1.41 2.94
CA ASP A 99 -47.47 -1.07 3.44
C ASP A 99 -47.85 0.39 3.14
N ALA A 100 -48.85 0.58 2.29
CA ALA A 100 -49.29 1.90 1.81
C ALA A 100 -49.83 2.80 2.93
N LYS A 101 -50.50 2.25 3.96
CA LYS A 101 -51.09 3.07 5.03
C LYS A 101 -50.02 3.54 6.01
N ASN A 102 -49.10 2.65 6.38
CA ASN A 102 -47.94 2.98 7.21
C ASN A 102 -46.97 3.91 6.48
N HIS A 103 -46.80 3.76 5.16
CA HIS A 103 -45.98 4.64 4.35
C HIS A 103 -46.49 6.09 4.29
N ILE A 104 -47.80 6.28 4.14
CA ILE A 104 -48.42 7.62 4.13
C ILE A 104 -48.23 8.31 5.49
N GLN A 105 -48.49 7.60 6.59
CA GLN A 105 -48.31 8.15 7.94
C GLN A 105 -46.84 8.50 8.24
N LEU A 106 -45.91 7.63 7.81
CA LEU A 106 -44.47 7.87 7.97
C LEU A 106 -43.99 9.07 7.14
N ASN A 107 -44.50 9.23 5.92
CA ASN A 107 -44.15 10.36 5.07
C ASN A 107 -44.77 11.68 5.54
N GLN A 108 -45.96 11.67 6.17
CA GLN A 108 -46.51 12.85 6.86
C GLN A 108 -45.57 13.31 8.00
N LEU A 109 -45.10 12.37 8.83
CA LEU A 109 -44.14 12.67 9.90
C LEU A 109 -42.81 13.23 9.36
N ARG A 110 -42.31 12.65 8.26
CA ARG A 110 -41.10 13.13 7.59
C ARG A 110 -41.29 14.51 6.95
N ALA A 111 -42.46 14.80 6.36
CA ALA A 111 -42.80 16.10 5.78
C ALA A 111 -42.82 17.22 6.84
N VAL A 112 -43.42 16.93 8.02
CA VAL A 112 -43.39 17.83 9.19
C VAL A 112 -41.96 18.11 9.66
N HIS A 113 -41.15 17.06 9.81
CA HIS A 113 -39.75 17.21 10.23
C HIS A 113 -38.96 18.01 9.18
N LEU A 114 -39.18 17.74 7.90
CA LEU A 114 -38.58 18.47 6.80
C LEU A 114 -38.95 19.95 6.87
N HIS A 115 -40.22 20.31 7.07
CA HIS A 115 -40.67 21.70 7.22
C HIS A 115 -39.99 22.43 8.39
N LYS A 116 -39.83 21.81 9.56
CA LYS A 116 -39.07 22.40 10.67
C LYS A 116 -37.60 22.64 10.31
N LEU A 117 -36.98 21.69 9.60
CA LEU A 117 -35.61 21.85 9.13
C LEU A 117 -35.51 22.97 8.10
N LEU A 118 -36.46 23.08 7.17
CA LEU A 118 -36.53 24.19 6.21
C LEU A 118 -36.71 25.52 6.92
N PHE A 119 -37.54 25.62 7.96
CA PHE A 119 -37.65 26.82 8.79
C PHE A 119 -36.31 27.25 9.38
N ASN A 120 -35.56 26.31 9.97
CA ASN A 120 -34.24 26.60 10.54
C ASN A 120 -33.23 27.01 9.47
N VAL A 121 -33.22 26.31 8.32
CA VAL A 121 -32.36 26.66 7.18
C VAL A 121 -32.68 28.06 6.69
N SER A 122 -33.96 28.39 6.51
CA SER A 122 -34.42 29.70 6.06
C SER A 122 -34.07 30.81 7.04
N TRP A 123 -34.23 30.57 8.34
CA TRP A 123 -33.88 31.55 9.34
C TRP A 123 -32.39 31.84 9.38
N LEU A 124 -31.55 30.79 9.39
CA LEU A 124 -30.09 30.95 9.34
C LEU A 124 -29.69 31.69 8.07
N TYR A 125 -30.20 31.26 6.93
CA TYR A 125 -29.96 31.89 5.64
C TYR A 125 -30.36 33.37 5.64
N TYR A 126 -31.56 33.70 6.11
CA TYR A 126 -32.03 35.08 6.26
C TYR A 126 -31.17 35.88 7.24
N SER A 127 -30.82 35.34 8.41
CA SER A 127 -30.03 36.04 9.42
C SER A 127 -28.62 36.39 8.93
N GLU A 128 -28.03 35.51 8.13
CA GLU A 128 -26.68 35.63 7.57
C GLU A 128 -26.64 36.53 6.31
N ASN A 129 -27.75 36.60 5.54
CA ASN A 129 -27.75 37.22 4.21
C ASN A 129 -28.75 38.38 4.03
N SER A 130 -29.56 38.70 5.04
CA SER A 130 -30.53 39.80 4.98
C SER A 130 -29.87 41.15 5.27
N PRO A 131 -30.11 42.19 4.43
CA PRO A 131 -29.68 43.55 4.73
C PRO A 131 -30.22 44.04 6.07
N ASP A 132 -29.43 44.83 6.81
CA ASP A 132 -29.77 45.25 8.19
C ASP A 132 -31.14 45.92 8.32
N GLN A 133 -31.59 46.63 7.29
CA GLN A 133 -32.90 47.29 7.24
C GLN A 133 -34.11 46.33 7.24
N PHE A 134 -33.89 45.04 6.95
CA PHE A 134 -34.94 44.04 6.91
C PHE A 134 -34.93 43.11 8.11
N LYS A 135 -33.90 43.13 8.96
CA LYS A 135 -33.72 42.20 10.09
C LYS A 135 -34.85 42.33 11.11
N VAL A 136 -35.57 41.24 11.31
CA VAL A 136 -36.55 41.07 12.40
C VAL A 136 -35.99 40.18 13.51
N ALA A 137 -36.66 40.14 14.67
CA ALA A 137 -36.36 39.14 15.68
C ALA A 137 -36.75 37.73 15.18
N GLN A 138 -36.04 36.69 15.63
CA GLN A 138 -36.33 35.32 15.23
C GLN A 138 -37.77 34.95 15.57
N PRO A 139 -38.61 34.60 14.58
CA PRO A 139 -39.96 34.14 14.86
C PRO A 139 -39.91 32.80 15.59
N SER A 140 -40.87 32.55 16.47
CA SER A 140 -41.05 31.23 17.05
C SER A 140 -41.61 30.28 15.99
N TYR A 141 -40.99 29.11 15.83
CA TYR A 141 -41.52 28.08 14.95
C TYR A 141 -42.88 27.59 15.45
N ILE A 142 -43.89 27.70 14.60
CA ILE A 142 -45.24 27.18 14.81
C ILE A 142 -45.35 25.88 14.03
N HIS A 143 -45.74 24.79 14.68
CA HIS A 143 -45.92 23.52 13.98
C HIS A 143 -47.07 23.65 12.96
N PRO A 144 -46.87 23.33 11.66
CA PRO A 144 -47.93 23.39 10.66
C PRO A 144 -48.98 22.37 11.07
N SER A 145 -50.22 22.78 11.32
CA SER A 145 -51.20 21.95 12.03
C SER A 145 -52.15 21.25 11.07
N ARG A 146 -51.91 19.94 10.84
CA ARG A 146 -52.92 18.95 10.40
C ARG A 146 -52.48 17.48 10.49
N LEU A 147 -51.98 17.06 11.66
CA LEU A 147 -51.94 15.68 12.24
C LEU A 147 -50.58 15.33 12.85
N LYS A 148 -50.43 15.65 14.15
CA LYS A 148 -50.11 14.67 15.23
C LYS A 148 -49.77 15.30 16.59
N ASN A 149 -49.67 16.63 16.71
CA ASN A 149 -49.79 17.26 18.04
C ASN A 149 -51.24 17.37 18.52
N ASP A 150 -52.20 17.12 17.63
CA ASP A 150 -53.62 17.17 17.93
C ASP A 150 -54.23 15.78 18.21
N ILE A 151 -53.53 14.66 17.95
CA ILE A 151 -54.08 13.33 18.27
C ILE A 151 -53.72 12.95 19.70
N LEU A 152 -52.46 12.98 20.12
CA LEU A 152 -52.07 12.57 21.47
C LEU A 152 -52.72 13.43 22.56
N ILE A 153 -52.74 14.76 22.39
CA ILE A 153 -53.28 15.67 23.40
C ILE A 153 -54.82 15.70 23.40
N LYS A 154 -55.50 15.44 22.27
CA LYS A 154 -56.98 15.41 22.24
C LYS A 154 -57.59 14.03 22.50
N SER A 155 -56.90 12.92 22.19
CA SER A 155 -57.45 11.57 22.42
C SER A 155 -57.26 11.06 23.85
N GLU A 156 -56.27 11.55 24.60
CA GLU A 156 -56.00 11.05 25.96
C GLU A 156 -56.77 11.83 27.04
N ILE A 157 -57.04 13.13 26.83
CA ILE A 157 -57.73 13.96 27.83
C ILE A 157 -59.25 13.84 27.74
N GLY A 158 -59.80 12.92 28.54
CA GLY A 158 -61.24 12.65 28.66
C GLY A 158 -61.69 11.29 28.11
N ASN A 159 -60.74 10.42 27.72
CA ASN A 159 -60.87 9.13 27.03
C ASN A 159 -61.88 8.12 27.64
N GLY A 160 -63.15 8.50 27.66
CA GLY A 160 -64.23 7.80 28.32
C GLY A 160 -64.09 7.66 29.85
N LYS A 161 -63.13 8.33 30.49
CA LYS A 161 -62.84 8.23 31.93
C LYS A 161 -62.72 9.60 32.60
N CYS A 162 -63.27 9.71 33.80
CA CYS A 162 -63.20 10.90 34.64
C CYS A 162 -61.77 11.11 35.14
N ILE A 163 -61.21 12.31 34.98
CA ILE A 163 -59.83 12.61 35.40
C ILE A 163 -59.68 12.62 36.93
N ILE A 164 -60.79 12.73 37.67
CA ILE A 164 -60.76 12.81 39.13
C ILE A 164 -60.92 11.43 39.79
N CYS A 165 -61.80 10.58 39.25
CA CYS A 165 -62.18 9.31 39.89
C CYS A 165 -62.10 8.10 38.95
N GLU A 166 -61.60 8.28 37.72
CA GLU A 166 -61.39 7.26 36.69
C GLU A 166 -62.65 6.51 36.22
N SER A 167 -63.81 6.90 36.74
CA SER A 167 -65.10 6.32 36.39
C SER A 167 -65.50 6.68 34.96
N LYS A 168 -66.27 5.81 34.31
CA LYS A 168 -66.66 5.99 32.91
C LYS A 168 -67.51 7.26 32.71
N THR A 169 -67.16 8.07 31.72
CA THR A 169 -67.91 9.28 31.32
C THR A 169 -68.95 8.95 30.24
N LYS A 170 -69.87 9.89 29.97
CA LYS A 170 -70.92 9.68 28.95
C LYS A 170 -70.40 9.84 27.53
N SER A 171 -69.38 10.67 27.34
CA SER A 171 -68.67 10.83 26.08
C SER A 171 -67.16 10.91 26.31
N GLU A 172 -66.40 10.62 25.26
CA GLU A 172 -64.93 10.66 25.24
C GLU A 172 -64.36 12.09 25.39
N ASP A 173 -65.21 13.11 25.29
CA ASP A 173 -64.81 14.51 25.44
C ASP A 173 -65.05 15.06 26.86
N GLU A 174 -65.79 14.32 27.71
CA GLU A 174 -66.09 14.75 29.08
C GLU A 174 -64.89 14.53 30.01
N LEU A 175 -64.44 15.60 30.67
CA LEU A 175 -63.35 15.53 31.66
C LEU A 175 -63.80 14.87 32.97
N PHE A 176 -65.07 15.04 33.34
CA PHE A 176 -65.65 14.61 34.61
C PHE A 176 -66.90 13.75 34.40
N CYS A 177 -67.03 12.70 35.22
CA CYS A 177 -68.26 11.91 35.28
C CYS A 177 -69.43 12.72 35.88
N GLN A 178 -70.65 12.20 35.76
CA GLN A 178 -71.83 12.89 36.30
C GLN A 178 -71.72 13.16 37.81
N GLU A 179 -71.15 12.25 38.58
CA GLU A 179 -71.00 12.43 40.04
C GLU A 179 -70.02 13.56 40.38
N CYS A 180 -68.90 13.66 39.66
CA CYS A 180 -67.93 14.74 39.85
C CYS A 180 -68.49 16.11 39.40
N LYS A 181 -69.24 16.15 38.29
CA LYS A 181 -69.97 17.36 37.87
C LYS A 181 -71.01 17.76 38.92
N TYR A 182 -71.76 16.79 39.43
CA TYR A 182 -72.74 17.02 40.48
C TYR A 182 -72.12 17.56 41.77
N LYS A 183 -70.94 17.07 42.15
CA LYS A 183 -70.16 17.59 43.28
C LYS A 183 -69.80 19.07 43.11
N ILE A 184 -69.41 19.48 41.90
CA ILE A 184 -69.14 20.89 41.58
C ILE A 184 -70.43 21.73 41.69
N GLU A 185 -71.53 21.29 41.07
CA GLU A 185 -72.82 21.99 41.14
C GLU A 185 -73.36 22.10 42.59
N LYS A 186 -73.22 21.03 43.37
CA LYS A 186 -73.60 20.99 44.79
C LYS A 186 -72.74 21.94 45.62
N SER A 187 -71.45 22.07 45.31
CA SER A 187 -70.55 23.05 45.93
C SER A 187 -71.00 24.50 45.70
N ASP A 188 -71.42 24.86 44.48
CA ASP A 188 -71.92 26.22 44.19
C ASP A 188 -73.20 26.55 44.98
N ASN A 189 -74.09 25.55 45.11
CA ASN A 189 -75.26 25.68 45.97
C ASN A 189 -74.86 25.86 47.44
N LEU A 190 -73.89 25.09 47.95
CA LEU A 190 -73.37 25.24 49.33
C LEU A 190 -72.71 26.60 49.57
N LYS A 191 -71.91 27.12 48.62
CA LYS A 191 -71.33 28.47 48.68
C LYS A 191 -72.41 29.53 48.78
N THR A 192 -73.47 29.38 47.99
CA THR A 192 -74.62 30.30 48.00
C THR A 192 -75.35 30.27 49.34
N LEU A 193 -75.59 29.07 49.89
CA LEU A 193 -76.18 28.90 51.24
C LEU A 193 -75.28 29.48 52.32
N ARG A 194 -73.98 29.20 52.28
CA ARG A 194 -72.98 29.75 53.21
C ARG A 194 -72.95 31.27 53.18
N LYS A 195 -73.01 31.88 52.00
CA LYS A 195 -73.03 33.34 51.85
C LYS A 195 -74.29 33.98 52.44
N HIS A 196 -75.45 33.33 52.33
CA HIS A 196 -76.73 33.88 52.77
C HIS A 196 -77.08 33.60 54.24
N PHE A 197 -76.70 32.42 54.75
CA PHE A 197 -77.07 31.99 56.10
C PHE A 197 -75.86 31.95 57.05
N GLY A 198 -74.64 31.80 56.53
CA GLY A 198 -73.48 31.48 57.35
C GLY A 198 -73.65 30.16 58.11
N PHE A 199 -72.76 29.90 59.07
CA PHE A 199 -72.74 28.62 59.79
C PHE A 199 -73.71 28.57 61.00
N LYS A 200 -74.16 29.73 61.48
CA LYS A 200 -74.93 29.85 62.73
C LYS A 200 -76.44 30.06 62.50
N LYS A 201 -76.87 30.44 61.30
CA LYS A 201 -78.29 30.66 60.99
C LYS A 201 -78.89 29.37 60.44
N GLY A 202 -79.98 28.93 61.05
CA GLY A 202 -80.73 27.77 60.57
C GLY A 202 -81.50 28.10 59.29
N ILE A 203 -81.35 27.26 58.27
CA ILE A 203 -81.99 27.36 56.96
C ILE A 203 -83.43 26.82 57.05
N LYS A 204 -84.42 27.64 56.68
CA LYS A 204 -85.82 27.21 56.52
C LYS A 204 -86.14 26.92 55.06
N ARG A 205 -87.00 25.93 54.82
CA ARG A 205 -87.45 25.56 53.45
C ARG A 205 -88.06 26.74 52.67
N ASN A 206 -88.83 27.62 53.32
CA ASN A 206 -89.44 28.76 52.64
C ASN A 206 -88.40 29.82 52.20
N GLU A 207 -87.30 29.98 52.95
CA GLU A 207 -86.23 30.93 52.60
C GLU A 207 -85.45 30.46 51.37
N LEU A 208 -85.37 29.13 51.15
CA LEU A 208 -84.78 28.57 49.92
C LEU A 208 -85.66 28.84 48.69
N ILE A 209 -86.99 28.85 48.83
CA ILE A 209 -87.92 29.23 47.75
C ILE A 209 -87.71 30.70 47.37
N GLU A 210 -87.55 31.58 48.37
CA GLU A 210 -87.26 33.01 48.16
C GLU A 210 -85.91 33.25 47.49
N MET A 211 -84.95 32.34 47.67
CA MET A 211 -83.65 32.34 46.98
C MET A 211 -83.68 31.76 45.55
N GLY A 212 -84.85 31.35 45.06
CA GLY A 212 -85.03 30.85 43.69
C GLY A 212 -84.90 29.34 43.52
N PHE A 213 -84.81 28.55 44.60
CA PHE A 213 -84.85 27.09 44.50
C PHE A 213 -86.26 26.61 44.19
N GLU A 214 -86.39 25.66 43.24
CA GLU A 214 -87.69 25.07 42.92
C GLU A 214 -88.28 24.29 44.11
N LYS A 215 -89.56 24.52 44.40
CA LYS A 215 -90.26 23.96 45.57
C LYS A 215 -90.20 22.42 45.64
N GLY A 216 -90.16 21.75 44.49
CA GLY A 216 -90.02 20.29 44.39
C GLY A 216 -88.60 19.77 44.66
N TYR A 217 -87.58 20.59 44.42
CA TYR A 217 -86.16 20.22 44.55
C TYR A 217 -85.60 20.40 45.97
N ILE A 218 -86.15 21.34 46.75
CA ILE A 218 -85.65 21.68 48.10
C ILE A 218 -85.65 20.50 49.08
N GLY A 219 -86.69 19.66 49.04
CA GLY A 219 -86.81 18.51 49.93
C GLY A 219 -85.69 17.49 49.71
N PRO A 220 -85.56 16.95 48.48
CA PRO A 220 -84.47 16.07 48.08
C PRO A 220 -83.09 16.68 48.31
N PHE A 221 -82.87 17.94 47.90
CA PHE A 221 -81.59 18.62 48.03
C PHE A 221 -81.11 18.71 49.50
N LEU A 222 -81.98 19.12 50.43
CA LEU A 222 -81.63 19.15 51.85
C LEU A 222 -81.37 17.75 52.44
N GLN A 223 -82.12 16.74 51.99
CA GLN A 223 -81.88 15.36 52.44
C GLN A 223 -80.52 14.86 51.95
N GLU A 224 -80.12 15.24 50.76
CA GLU A 224 -78.85 14.84 50.16
C GLU A 224 -77.64 15.58 50.75
N LEU A 225 -77.79 16.86 51.10
CA LEU A 225 -76.77 17.56 51.88
C LEU A 225 -76.60 16.94 53.28
N LYS A 226 -77.69 16.39 53.85
CA LYS A 226 -77.66 15.73 55.15
C LYS A 226 -77.01 14.34 55.06
N ASN A 227 -77.29 13.59 54.01
CA ASN A 227 -76.68 12.27 53.79
C ASN A 227 -75.15 12.36 53.61
N ASP A 228 -74.66 13.48 53.07
CA ASP A 228 -73.23 13.76 52.88
C ASP A 228 -72.59 14.44 54.10
N ASP A 229 -73.31 14.56 55.23
CA ASP A 229 -72.86 15.23 56.46
C ASP A 229 -72.44 16.71 56.27
N LEU A 230 -73.00 17.37 55.25
CA LEU A 230 -72.74 18.79 54.93
C LEU A 230 -73.68 19.74 55.68
N ILE A 231 -74.84 19.24 56.12
CA ILE A 231 -75.77 19.99 56.98
C ILE A 231 -76.31 19.11 58.11
N ASN A 232 -76.52 19.73 59.27
CA ASN A 232 -77.09 19.11 60.47
C ASN A 232 -78.51 19.65 60.73
N SER A 233 -79.48 18.75 60.97
CA SER A 233 -80.85 19.16 61.28
C SER A 233 -81.09 19.28 62.79
N VAL A 234 -81.57 20.42 63.26
CA VAL A 234 -82.08 20.61 64.63
C VAL A 234 -83.53 21.08 64.54
N GLY A 235 -84.47 20.16 64.78
CA GLY A 235 -85.91 20.41 64.61
C GLY A 235 -86.29 20.65 63.14
N LYS A 236 -86.91 21.80 62.84
CA LYS A 236 -87.29 22.21 61.46
C LYS A 236 -86.21 23.02 60.73
N LEU A 237 -85.05 23.22 61.36
CA LEU A 237 -83.94 24.03 60.84
C LEU A 237 -82.77 23.14 60.43
N ASN A 238 -82.07 23.52 59.36
CA ASN A 238 -80.82 22.88 58.96
C ASN A 238 -79.66 23.85 59.09
N PHE A 239 -78.53 23.40 59.62
CA PHE A 239 -77.33 24.20 59.85
C PHE A 239 -76.18 23.65 59.00
N ILE A 240 -75.41 24.52 58.37
CA ILE A 240 -74.25 24.11 57.57
C ILE A 240 -73.15 23.60 58.50
N ASP A 241 -72.64 22.40 58.23
CA ASP A 241 -71.46 21.87 58.90
C ASP A 241 -70.21 22.55 58.35
N LYS A 242 -69.46 23.26 59.19
CA LYS A 242 -68.35 24.08 58.73
C LYS A 242 -67.22 23.23 58.15
N GLU A 243 -66.79 22.21 58.86
CA GLU A 243 -65.58 21.44 58.52
C GLU A 243 -65.80 20.60 57.26
N ASN A 244 -66.91 19.86 57.21
CA ASN A 244 -67.23 19.04 56.03
C ASN A 244 -67.57 19.90 54.81
N THR A 245 -68.26 21.04 54.99
CA THR A 245 -68.56 21.94 53.87
C THR A 245 -67.32 22.65 53.36
N ASP A 246 -66.45 23.15 54.23
CA ASP A 246 -65.19 23.81 53.80
C ASP A 246 -64.33 22.80 53.01
N ARG A 247 -64.13 21.58 53.51
CA ARG A 247 -63.41 20.51 52.78
C ARG A 247 -64.06 20.16 51.44
N TYR A 248 -65.38 19.98 51.42
CA TYR A 248 -66.11 19.64 50.19
C TYR A 248 -66.01 20.74 49.13
N VAL A 249 -66.06 22.01 49.57
CA VAL A 249 -65.91 23.17 48.71
C VAL A 249 -64.47 23.27 48.17
N GLU A 250 -63.46 23.10 49.02
CA GLU A 250 -62.05 23.11 48.63
C GLU A 250 -61.74 22.01 47.59
N GLU A 251 -62.24 20.79 47.78
CA GLU A 251 -62.10 19.70 46.81
C GLU A 251 -62.77 20.04 45.46
N ALA A 252 -63.98 20.61 45.48
CA ALA A 252 -64.66 21.03 44.25
C ALA A 252 -63.94 22.19 43.54
N GLU A 253 -63.37 23.14 44.28
CA GLU A 253 -62.56 24.22 43.73
C GLU A 253 -61.25 23.72 43.12
N ALA A 254 -60.63 22.69 43.71
CA ALA A 254 -59.49 21.99 43.13
C ALA A 254 -59.88 21.31 41.81
N MET A 255 -61.05 20.66 41.72
CA MET A 255 -61.55 20.07 40.46
C MET A 255 -61.76 21.12 39.36
N ILE A 256 -62.37 22.27 39.68
CA ILE A 256 -62.53 23.39 38.73
C ILE A 256 -61.16 23.91 38.27
N SER A 257 -60.20 23.98 39.18
CA SER A 257 -58.84 24.44 38.86
C SER A 257 -58.09 23.45 37.97
N ILE A 258 -58.27 22.15 38.18
CA ILE A 258 -57.79 21.08 37.29
C ILE A 258 -58.44 21.20 35.90
N GLU A 259 -59.76 21.41 35.83
CA GLU A 259 -60.47 21.61 34.56
C GLU A 259 -59.93 22.80 33.77
N LYS A 260 -59.67 23.90 34.46
CA LYS A 260 -59.05 25.10 33.86
C LYS A 260 -57.65 24.80 33.34
N LEU A 261 -56.80 24.14 34.15
CA LEU A 261 -55.43 23.77 33.78
C LEU A 261 -55.42 22.88 32.53
N LEU A 262 -56.31 21.89 32.48
CA LEU A 262 -56.49 21.01 31.32
C LEU A 262 -56.98 21.76 30.08
N SER A 263 -57.86 22.74 30.27
CA SER A 263 -58.36 23.59 29.20
C SER A 263 -57.24 24.48 28.63
N ASP A 264 -56.42 25.07 29.49
CA ASP A 264 -55.25 25.88 29.09
C ASP A 264 -54.21 25.03 28.35
N PHE A 265 -54.00 23.77 28.77
CA PHE A 265 -53.18 22.81 28.04
C PHE A 265 -53.81 22.43 26.68
N LYS A 266 -55.12 22.13 26.62
CA LYS A 266 -55.84 21.84 25.36
C LYS A 266 -55.77 23.01 24.37
N LEU A 267 -55.79 24.25 24.87
CA LEU A 267 -55.68 25.47 24.08
C LEU A 267 -54.24 25.84 23.72
N LYS A 268 -53.25 25.03 24.13
CA LYS A 268 -51.80 25.25 23.91
C LYS A 268 -51.25 26.52 24.58
N ASN A 269 -51.93 27.00 25.62
CA ASN A 269 -51.42 28.09 26.46
C ASN A 269 -50.34 27.59 27.42
N LEU A 270 -50.34 26.29 27.72
CA LEU A 270 -49.36 25.60 28.55
C LEU A 270 -48.76 24.43 27.76
N GLY A 271 -47.44 24.26 27.87
CA GLY A 271 -46.74 23.08 27.39
C GLY A 271 -46.73 21.95 28.42
N LEU A 272 -46.25 20.77 28.01
CA LEU A 272 -46.17 19.59 28.87
C LEU A 272 -45.32 19.85 30.13
N ASN A 273 -44.18 20.53 29.96
CA ASN A 273 -43.31 20.89 31.09
C ASN A 273 -43.96 21.87 32.07
N ASP A 274 -44.88 22.72 31.60
CA ASP A 274 -45.59 23.64 32.49
C ASP A 274 -46.55 22.88 33.41
N ILE A 275 -47.14 21.78 32.91
CA ILE A 275 -48.03 20.91 33.70
C ILE A 275 -47.24 20.05 34.69
N ILE A 276 -46.16 19.41 34.24
CA ILE A 276 -45.32 18.54 35.09
C ILE A 276 -44.73 19.34 36.27
N ASN A 277 -44.34 20.59 36.01
CA ASN A 277 -43.82 21.49 37.05
C ASN A 277 -44.92 22.20 37.86
N HIS A 278 -46.20 21.99 37.55
CA HIS A 278 -47.31 22.59 38.28
C HIS A 278 -47.53 21.92 39.64
N GLU A 279 -47.94 22.69 40.66
CA GLU A 279 -48.18 22.17 42.01
C GLU A 279 -49.23 21.04 42.05
N PHE A 280 -50.21 21.07 41.13
CA PHE A 280 -51.26 20.04 41.05
C PHE A 280 -50.70 18.70 40.59
N TYR A 281 -49.75 18.70 39.66
CA TYR A 281 -49.11 17.46 39.22
C TYR A 281 -48.30 16.84 40.37
N GLN A 282 -47.56 17.65 41.12
CA GLN A 282 -46.80 17.19 42.29
C GLN A 282 -47.70 16.64 43.40
N LYS A 283 -48.81 17.33 43.73
CA LYS A 283 -49.82 16.81 44.69
C LYS A 283 -50.44 15.49 44.22
N GLY A 284 -50.67 15.34 42.92
CA GLY A 284 -51.15 14.09 42.32
C GLY A 284 -50.13 12.95 42.44
N LYS A 285 -48.85 13.24 42.19
CA LYS A 285 -47.72 12.31 42.36
C LYS A 285 -47.61 11.81 43.81
N ASP A 286 -47.88 12.69 44.78
CA ASP A 286 -47.92 12.35 46.22
C ASP A 286 -49.20 11.59 46.64
N GLY A 287 -50.10 11.26 45.70
CA GLY A 287 -51.32 10.50 45.98
C GLY A 287 -52.47 11.33 46.56
N GLN A 288 -52.43 12.66 46.47
CA GLN A 288 -53.46 13.53 47.05
C GLN A 288 -54.68 13.66 46.13
N TYR A 289 -55.87 13.28 46.63
CA TYR A 289 -57.14 13.53 45.95
C TYR A 289 -57.46 15.04 45.95
N PRO A 290 -57.98 15.65 44.85
CA PRO A 290 -58.44 15.04 43.60
C PRO A 290 -57.41 15.03 42.45
N TYR A 291 -56.12 15.20 42.75
CA TYR A 291 -55.06 15.41 41.74
C TYR A 291 -54.48 14.13 41.14
N VAL A 292 -54.74 12.96 41.73
CA VAL A 292 -54.13 11.68 41.34
C VAL A 292 -54.34 11.34 39.86
N GLY A 293 -55.57 11.47 39.35
CA GLY A 293 -55.82 11.15 37.94
C GLY A 293 -55.25 12.19 36.96
N LEU A 294 -54.98 13.42 37.40
CA LEU A 294 -54.19 14.39 36.62
C LEU A 294 -52.75 13.89 36.45
N TYR A 295 -52.14 13.39 37.52
CA TYR A 295 -50.79 12.82 37.47
C TYR A 295 -50.73 11.61 36.53
N HIS A 296 -51.66 10.65 36.64
CA HIS A 296 -51.70 9.47 35.77
C HIS A 296 -51.83 9.86 34.29
N LEU A 297 -52.75 10.77 33.96
CA LEU A 297 -52.95 11.25 32.60
C LEU A 297 -51.67 11.86 32.00
N PHE A 298 -51.03 12.78 32.72
CA PHE A 298 -49.84 13.45 32.20
C PHE A 298 -48.58 12.58 32.23
N ARG A 299 -48.54 11.56 33.10
CA ARG A 299 -47.52 10.51 33.03
C ARG A 299 -47.63 9.72 31.72
N GLU A 300 -48.84 9.27 31.35
CA GLU A 300 -49.08 8.56 30.09
C GLU A 300 -48.71 9.43 28.88
N ILE A 301 -49.16 10.70 28.84
CA ILE A 301 -48.81 11.66 27.79
C ILE A 301 -47.28 11.81 27.65
N SER A 302 -46.56 11.87 28.78
CA SER A 302 -45.10 12.03 28.78
C SER A 302 -44.37 10.82 28.20
N PHE A 303 -44.83 9.61 28.51
CA PHE A 303 -44.29 8.39 27.88
C PHE A 303 -44.62 8.29 26.40
N SER A 304 -45.84 8.62 25.99
CA SER A 304 -46.21 8.63 24.59
C SER A 304 -45.37 9.62 23.78
N GLU A 305 -45.08 10.80 24.33
CA GLU A 305 -44.19 11.78 23.71
C GLU A 305 -42.73 11.31 23.67
N PHE A 306 -42.24 10.68 24.74
CA PHE A 306 -40.92 10.06 24.78
C PHE A 306 -40.73 9.02 23.66
N LEU A 307 -41.66 8.08 23.55
CA LEU A 307 -41.65 7.04 22.51
C LEU A 307 -41.80 7.61 21.10
N SER A 308 -42.64 8.63 20.93
CA SER A 308 -42.80 9.36 19.67
C SER A 308 -41.47 9.99 19.23
N GLN A 309 -40.75 10.66 20.13
CA GLN A 309 -39.46 11.29 19.80
C GLN A 309 -38.35 10.29 19.49
N ILE A 310 -38.34 9.12 20.16
CA ILE A 310 -37.43 8.00 19.82
C ILE A 310 -37.72 7.52 18.40
N ASN A 311 -38.99 7.29 18.07
CA ASN A 311 -39.42 6.88 16.72
C ASN A 311 -39.09 7.93 15.64
N MET A 312 -39.06 9.21 16.00
CA MET A 312 -38.60 10.29 15.11
C MET A 312 -37.07 10.33 14.93
N GLY A 313 -36.33 9.48 15.64
CA GLY A 313 -34.88 9.34 15.55
C GLY A 313 -34.08 10.36 16.35
N THR A 314 -34.75 11.12 17.24
CA THR A 314 -34.11 12.03 18.21
C THR A 314 -33.21 11.21 19.14
N SER A 315 -32.11 11.79 19.62
CA SER A 315 -31.23 11.04 20.53
C SER A 315 -31.83 10.91 21.93
N ILE A 316 -31.58 9.80 22.62
CA ILE A 316 -32.13 9.57 23.96
C ILE A 316 -31.64 10.65 24.93
N GLU A 317 -30.37 11.03 24.83
CA GLU A 317 -29.80 12.15 25.58
C GLU A 317 -30.57 13.47 25.34
N GLU A 318 -30.86 13.84 24.09
CA GLU A 318 -31.64 15.05 23.76
C GLU A 318 -33.08 14.99 24.28
N ILE A 319 -33.70 13.80 24.33
CA ILE A 319 -35.07 13.64 24.83
C ILE A 319 -35.08 13.78 26.36
N LEU A 320 -34.20 13.08 27.07
CA LEU A 320 -34.13 13.12 28.53
C LEU A 320 -33.69 14.47 29.09
N ASN A 321 -32.92 15.25 28.31
CA ASN A 321 -32.58 16.63 28.65
C ASN A 321 -33.78 17.60 28.66
N LYS A 322 -34.92 17.21 28.09
CA LYS A 322 -36.15 18.02 28.13
C LYS A 322 -37.00 17.80 29.39
N GLU A 323 -36.59 16.86 30.25
CA GLU A 323 -37.15 16.62 31.59
C GLU A 323 -38.65 16.25 31.61
N TYR A 324 -39.15 15.58 30.56
CA TYR A 324 -40.51 15.05 30.52
C TYR A 324 -40.73 13.85 31.44
N LEU A 325 -39.66 13.13 31.77
CA LEU A 325 -39.66 11.92 32.59
C LEU A 325 -38.52 11.99 33.58
N THR A 326 -38.77 11.58 34.81
CA THR A 326 -37.74 11.33 35.81
C THR A 326 -37.05 9.98 35.56
N SER A 327 -35.85 9.78 36.11
CA SER A 327 -35.16 8.47 36.02
C SER A 327 -36.03 7.36 36.57
N ASP A 328 -36.60 7.56 37.76
CA ASP A 328 -37.46 6.57 38.43
C ASP A 328 -38.68 6.18 37.59
N GLU A 329 -39.29 7.15 36.88
CA GLU A 329 -40.41 6.87 35.99
C GLU A 329 -39.95 6.02 34.78
N LEU A 330 -38.81 6.36 34.18
CA LEU A 330 -38.24 5.59 33.07
C LEU A 330 -37.86 4.17 33.49
N ASP A 331 -37.28 4.00 34.68
CA ASP A 331 -36.93 2.70 35.26
C ASP A 331 -38.19 1.84 35.47
N ASP A 332 -39.22 2.41 36.10
CA ASP A 332 -40.50 1.73 36.30
C ASP A 332 -41.15 1.32 34.97
N TRP A 333 -41.06 2.17 33.94
CA TRP A 333 -41.55 1.80 32.61
C TRP A 333 -40.72 0.68 31.99
N TYR A 334 -39.39 0.79 31.99
CA TYR A 334 -38.48 -0.16 31.34
C TYR A 334 -38.63 -1.57 31.92
N PHE A 335 -38.67 -1.71 33.25
CA PHE A 335 -38.72 -3.03 33.89
C PHE A 335 -40.12 -3.66 33.97
N ASN A 336 -41.19 -2.88 33.74
CA ASN A 336 -42.57 -3.39 33.79
C ASN A 336 -43.24 -3.52 32.41
N ASN A 337 -42.57 -3.11 31.32
CA ASN A 337 -43.09 -3.20 29.97
C ASN A 337 -42.16 -4.03 29.09
N ASP A 338 -42.74 -4.95 28.33
CA ASP A 338 -42.03 -5.74 27.33
C ASP A 338 -42.81 -5.66 26.01
N GLY A 339 -42.15 -5.25 24.92
CA GLY A 339 -42.82 -4.96 23.65
C GLY A 339 -41.96 -4.23 22.61
N PRO A 340 -42.52 -3.97 21.41
CA PRO A 340 -41.78 -3.37 20.29
C PRO A 340 -41.15 -2.01 20.63
N GLU A 341 -41.82 -1.21 21.45
CA GLU A 341 -41.32 0.09 21.90
C GLU A 341 -40.09 -0.03 22.80
N HIS A 342 -40.03 -1.10 23.61
CA HIS A 342 -38.89 -1.43 24.46
C HIS A 342 -37.68 -1.86 23.60
N ASP A 343 -37.90 -2.66 22.56
CA ASP A 343 -36.84 -3.07 21.60
C ASP A 343 -36.27 -1.87 20.83
N ILE A 344 -37.13 -0.97 20.37
CA ILE A 344 -36.71 0.25 19.65
C ILE A 344 -35.87 1.16 20.56
N PHE A 345 -36.27 1.30 21.83
CA PHE A 345 -35.48 2.04 22.82
C PHE A 345 -34.10 1.38 23.02
N ASN A 346 -34.05 0.07 23.18
CA ASN A 346 -32.80 -0.68 23.34
C ASN A 346 -31.87 -0.52 22.15
N GLU A 347 -32.36 -0.74 20.93
CA GLU A 347 -31.56 -0.59 19.71
C GLU A 347 -30.96 0.82 19.62
N LYS A 348 -31.77 1.85 19.90
CA LYS A 348 -31.35 3.25 19.84
C LYS A 348 -30.29 3.57 20.90
N LEU A 349 -30.48 3.08 22.13
CA LEU A 349 -29.55 3.29 23.24
C LEU A 349 -28.22 2.58 22.99
N ILE A 350 -28.26 1.34 22.51
CA ILE A 350 -27.07 0.59 22.10
C ILE A 350 -26.29 1.38 21.05
N ASP A 351 -26.95 1.86 19.99
CA ASP A 351 -26.30 2.64 18.93
C ASP A 351 -25.63 3.92 19.45
N GLU A 352 -26.25 4.63 20.40
CA GLU A 352 -25.67 5.81 21.04
C GLU A 352 -24.49 5.47 21.95
N ILE A 353 -24.58 4.42 22.76
CA ILE A 353 -23.47 3.92 23.58
C ILE A 353 -22.26 3.61 22.68
N PHE A 354 -22.47 2.87 21.59
CA PHE A 354 -21.40 2.54 20.64
C PHE A 354 -20.91 3.73 19.81
N TYR A 355 -21.73 4.77 19.62
CA TYR A 355 -21.29 6.03 19.04
C TYR A 355 -20.28 6.74 19.95
N TYR A 356 -20.54 6.82 21.25
CA TYR A 356 -19.64 7.44 22.23
C TYR A 356 -18.40 6.57 22.52
N LYS A 357 -18.54 5.24 22.69
CA LYS A 357 -17.40 4.30 22.83
C LYS A 357 -16.39 4.42 21.67
N ARG A 358 -16.87 4.59 20.43
CA ARG A 358 -15.99 4.79 19.25
C ARG A 358 -15.10 6.04 19.32
N ARG A 359 -15.47 7.02 20.13
CA ARG A 359 -14.77 8.30 20.29
C ARG A 359 -13.98 8.42 21.58
N ASP A 360 -13.93 7.37 22.38
CA ASP A 360 -13.27 7.38 23.68
C ASP A 360 -13.84 8.48 24.59
N SER A 361 -15.16 8.58 24.59
CA SER A 361 -15.93 9.55 25.38
C SER A 361 -17.06 8.82 26.10
N GLU A 362 -17.36 9.25 27.33
CA GLU A 362 -18.53 8.79 28.06
C GLU A 362 -19.73 9.65 27.65
N GLY A 363 -20.80 9.01 27.15
CA GLY A 363 -22.07 9.69 26.93
C GLY A 363 -22.71 10.00 28.28
N ASN A 364 -23.25 11.21 28.44
CA ASN A 364 -23.97 11.59 29.67
C ASN A 364 -25.43 11.15 29.56
N PHE A 365 -25.66 9.85 29.63
CA PHE A 365 -27.01 9.30 29.61
C PHE A 365 -27.66 9.53 30.98
N LYS A 366 -28.74 10.32 31.06
CA LYS A 366 -29.60 10.44 32.25
C LYS A 366 -30.43 9.15 32.45
N ILE A 367 -29.78 8.00 32.47
CA ILE A 367 -30.37 6.65 32.54
C ILE A 367 -29.71 5.92 33.72
N SER A 368 -30.47 5.08 34.41
CA SER A 368 -29.96 4.31 35.54
C SER A 368 -28.89 3.29 35.12
N ASP A 369 -28.00 2.97 36.07
CA ASP A 369 -27.02 1.89 35.90
C ASP A 369 -27.69 0.51 35.74
N GLU A 370 -28.92 0.36 36.22
CA GLU A 370 -29.71 -0.86 36.15
C GLU A 370 -30.15 -1.15 34.71
N ILE A 371 -30.72 -0.16 34.01
CA ILE A 371 -31.05 -0.26 32.58
C ILE A 371 -29.77 -0.52 31.75
N LEU A 372 -28.70 0.25 32.03
CA LEU A 372 -27.42 0.08 31.33
C LEU A 372 -26.83 -1.33 31.52
N SER A 373 -27.02 -1.93 32.69
CA SER A 373 -26.58 -3.30 32.97
C SER A 373 -27.43 -4.33 32.24
N ALA A 374 -28.76 -4.19 32.25
CA ALA A 374 -29.66 -5.07 31.51
C ALA A 374 -29.38 -5.07 30.00
N ILE A 375 -29.08 -3.91 29.42
CA ILE A 375 -28.77 -3.79 27.98
C ILE A 375 -27.48 -4.51 27.62
N LYS A 376 -26.45 -4.47 28.47
CA LYS A 376 -25.17 -5.16 28.23
C LYS A 376 -25.31 -6.67 28.09
N GLU A 377 -26.36 -7.26 28.66
CA GLU A 377 -26.65 -8.69 28.59
C GLU A 377 -27.42 -9.10 27.33
N THR A 378 -27.89 -8.13 26.54
CA THR A 378 -28.65 -8.41 25.30
C THR A 378 -27.76 -8.93 24.18
N GLU A 379 -28.31 -9.84 23.35
CA GLU A 379 -27.59 -10.38 22.18
C GLU A 379 -27.15 -9.28 21.21
N LEU A 380 -28.00 -8.27 21.00
CA LEU A 380 -27.71 -7.13 20.12
C LEU A 380 -26.51 -6.31 20.64
N TYR A 381 -26.41 -6.08 21.95
CA TYR A 381 -25.28 -5.37 22.54
C TYR A 381 -23.99 -6.15 22.35
N LEU A 382 -23.99 -7.45 22.68
CA LEU A 382 -22.83 -8.33 22.55
C LEU A 382 -22.36 -8.40 21.09
N GLN A 383 -23.28 -8.47 20.13
CA GLN A 383 -22.94 -8.42 18.71
C GLN A 383 -22.29 -7.08 18.31
N LYS A 384 -22.83 -5.94 18.75
CA LYS A 384 -22.26 -4.62 18.44
C LYS A 384 -20.90 -4.43 19.13
N GLU A 385 -20.69 -5.06 20.28
CA GLU A 385 -19.40 -5.08 20.98
C GLU A 385 -18.35 -5.86 20.18
N ASP A 386 -18.69 -7.07 19.75
CA ASP A 386 -17.88 -7.91 18.87
C ASP A 386 -17.46 -7.13 17.59
N GLU A 387 -18.41 -6.45 16.94
CA GLU A 387 -18.15 -5.63 15.74
C GLU A 387 -17.27 -4.40 16.02
N LEU A 388 -17.44 -3.75 17.18
CA LEU A 388 -16.60 -2.63 17.60
C LEU A 388 -15.17 -3.08 17.83
N LEU A 389 -14.97 -4.15 18.62
CA LEU A 389 -13.65 -4.69 18.94
C LEU A 389 -12.92 -5.11 17.66
N PHE A 390 -13.62 -5.78 16.73
CA PHE A 390 -13.07 -6.12 15.43
C PHE A 390 -12.68 -4.88 14.61
N THR A 391 -13.50 -3.83 14.61
CA THR A 391 -13.21 -2.57 13.90
C THR A 391 -12.01 -1.85 14.50
N LEU A 392 -11.88 -1.83 15.83
CA LEU A 392 -10.72 -1.26 16.53
C LEU A 392 -9.45 -2.08 16.27
N PHE A 393 -9.55 -3.41 16.24
CA PHE A 393 -8.45 -4.30 15.84
C PHE A 393 -7.96 -3.96 14.43
N LEU A 394 -8.87 -3.87 13.44
CA LEU A 394 -8.50 -3.48 12.07
C LEU A 394 -7.87 -2.07 12.02
N ARG A 395 -8.35 -1.14 12.84
CA ARG A 395 -7.75 0.20 12.94
C ARG A 395 -6.33 0.13 13.50
N ASN A 396 -6.08 -0.67 14.53
CA ASN A 396 -4.75 -0.83 15.14
C ASN A 396 -3.76 -1.48 14.17
N THR A 397 -4.19 -2.48 13.39
CA THR A 397 -3.34 -3.17 12.41
C THR A 397 -2.93 -2.32 11.21
N SER A 398 -3.63 -1.20 10.95
CA SER A 398 -3.24 -0.25 9.90
C SER A 398 -1.89 0.43 10.15
N ARG A 399 -1.41 0.44 11.41
CA ARG A 399 -0.13 1.02 11.82
C ARG A 399 1.03 0.09 11.42
N VAL A 400 2.02 0.64 10.72
CA VAL A 400 3.04 -0.09 9.93
C VAL A 400 3.90 -1.09 10.75
N LYS A 401 4.00 -0.94 12.08
CA LYS A 401 4.90 -1.77 12.92
C LYS A 401 4.20 -2.66 13.94
N ILE A 402 2.87 -2.62 14.03
CA ILE A 402 2.14 -3.37 15.04
C ILE A 402 1.88 -4.79 14.51
N THR A 403 2.25 -5.78 15.33
CA THR A 403 1.97 -7.19 15.07
C THR A 403 0.51 -7.54 15.28
N LYS A 404 0.03 -8.65 14.70
CA LYS A 404 -1.34 -9.15 14.94
C LYS A 404 -1.63 -9.24 16.44
N LYS A 405 -0.69 -9.81 17.20
CA LYS A 405 -0.77 -9.97 18.66
C LYS A 405 -0.88 -8.62 19.38
N GLU A 406 0.00 -7.67 19.10
CA GLU A 406 -0.06 -6.34 19.74
C GLU A 406 -1.36 -5.58 19.40
N ALA A 407 -1.89 -5.76 18.18
CA ALA A 407 -3.16 -5.15 17.78
C ALA A 407 -4.36 -5.77 18.51
N LEU A 408 -4.30 -7.09 18.75
CA LEU A 408 -5.28 -7.84 19.54
C LEU A 408 -5.22 -7.46 21.03
N ASP A 409 -4.01 -7.43 21.61
CA ASP A 409 -3.77 -7.00 23.00
C ASP A 409 -4.30 -5.57 23.22
N GLY A 410 -4.10 -4.68 22.25
CA GLY A 410 -4.58 -3.29 22.29
C GLY A 410 -6.11 -3.12 22.25
N VAL A 411 -6.86 -4.19 21.99
CA VAL A 411 -8.33 -4.20 22.07
C VAL A 411 -8.86 -5.25 23.06
N GLY A 412 -7.97 -5.93 23.81
CA GLY A 412 -8.35 -6.95 24.78
C GLY A 412 -8.88 -8.26 24.18
N LEU A 413 -8.55 -8.58 22.92
CA LEU A 413 -8.90 -9.85 22.28
C LEU A 413 -7.72 -10.82 22.29
N SER A 414 -7.98 -12.12 22.36
CA SER A 414 -7.01 -13.17 22.06
C SER A 414 -7.11 -13.65 20.61
N GLU A 415 -6.16 -14.48 20.16
CA GLU A 415 -6.25 -15.10 18.83
C GLU A 415 -7.46 -16.02 18.70
N ASN A 416 -7.80 -16.76 19.76
CA ASN A 416 -8.98 -17.64 19.78
C ASN A 416 -10.27 -16.82 19.70
N ASP A 417 -10.32 -15.66 20.34
CA ASP A 417 -11.49 -14.77 20.26
C ASP A 417 -11.66 -14.26 18.83
N LEU A 418 -10.56 -13.83 18.18
CA LEU A 418 -10.61 -13.42 16.77
C LEU A 418 -11.09 -14.57 15.88
N GLU A 419 -10.54 -15.78 16.02
CA GLU A 419 -10.98 -16.94 15.24
C GLU A 419 -12.47 -17.25 15.46
N GLY A 420 -12.92 -17.23 16.72
CA GLY A 420 -14.33 -17.38 17.07
C GLY A 420 -15.22 -16.32 16.41
N LEU A 421 -14.80 -15.06 16.42
CA LEU A 421 -15.50 -13.96 15.75
C LEU A 421 -15.59 -14.16 14.23
N LEU A 422 -14.50 -14.57 13.59
CA LEU A 422 -14.46 -14.79 12.14
C LEU A 422 -15.32 -15.99 11.71
N ILE A 423 -15.48 -17.00 12.57
CA ILE A 423 -16.38 -18.14 12.34
C ILE A 423 -17.84 -17.73 12.57
N LYS A 424 -18.12 -17.01 13.66
CA LYS A 424 -19.46 -16.57 14.05
C LYS A 424 -20.04 -15.58 13.04
N TYR A 425 -19.20 -14.72 12.44
CA TYR A 425 -19.61 -13.65 11.55
C TYR A 425 -18.89 -13.69 10.19
N PRO A 426 -19.46 -14.36 9.17
CA PRO A 426 -18.84 -14.51 7.85
C PRO A 426 -18.51 -13.19 7.13
N ASN A 427 -19.34 -12.16 7.34
CA ASN A 427 -19.12 -10.80 6.85
C ASN A 427 -17.84 -10.16 7.43
N LEU A 428 -17.51 -10.46 8.70
CA LEU A 428 -16.26 -10.01 9.32
C LEU A 428 -15.05 -10.75 8.75
N LYS A 429 -15.18 -12.05 8.44
CA LYS A 429 -14.12 -12.83 7.77
C LYS A 429 -13.78 -12.27 6.40
N GLU A 430 -14.78 -11.96 5.58
CA GLU A 430 -14.54 -11.33 4.27
C GLU A 430 -13.82 -9.98 4.43
N LYS A 431 -14.25 -9.16 5.40
CA LYS A 431 -13.60 -7.88 5.71
C LYS A 431 -12.19 -8.06 6.25
N TYR A 432 -11.92 -9.08 7.07
CA TYR A 432 -10.60 -9.40 7.58
C TYR A 432 -9.64 -9.77 6.43
N ASP A 433 -10.06 -10.67 5.54
CA ASP A 433 -9.22 -11.12 4.44
C ASP A 433 -8.91 -9.97 3.47
N LYS A 434 -9.92 -9.16 3.11
CA LYS A 434 -9.74 -8.01 2.21
C LYS A 434 -8.93 -6.88 2.83
N THR A 435 -9.17 -6.55 4.10
CA THR A 435 -8.66 -5.32 4.71
C THR A 435 -7.36 -5.54 5.50
N TYR A 436 -7.19 -6.70 6.11
CA TYR A 436 -5.99 -7.03 6.88
C TYR A 436 -5.05 -7.93 6.08
N VAL A 437 -5.50 -9.13 5.69
CA VAL A 437 -4.62 -10.15 5.09
C VAL A 437 -4.01 -9.66 3.79
N LYS A 438 -4.84 -9.27 2.81
CA LYS A 438 -4.37 -8.76 1.51
C LYS A 438 -3.43 -7.55 1.68
N ASN A 439 -3.81 -6.57 2.50
CA ASN A 439 -2.97 -5.40 2.74
C ASN A 439 -1.63 -5.74 3.39
N LYS A 440 -1.57 -6.74 4.27
CA LYS A 440 -0.31 -7.21 4.88
C LYS A 440 0.51 -7.99 3.86
N MET A 441 -0.09 -8.85 3.04
CA MET A 441 0.58 -9.55 1.93
C MET A 441 1.23 -8.58 0.94
N ASP A 442 0.46 -7.63 0.42
CA ASP A 442 0.93 -6.64 -0.57
C ASP A 442 2.10 -5.81 -0.02
N LYS A 443 1.99 -5.36 1.25
CA LYS A 443 3.08 -4.64 1.93
C LYS A 443 4.31 -5.53 2.15
N PHE A 444 4.11 -6.80 2.46
CA PHE A 444 5.20 -7.75 2.68
C PHE A 444 5.99 -7.97 1.39
N LEU A 445 5.30 -8.26 0.28
CA LEU A 445 5.91 -8.41 -1.05
C LEU A 445 6.68 -7.15 -1.43
N LYS A 446 6.04 -5.98 -1.29
CA LYS A 446 6.70 -4.69 -1.53
C LYS A 446 7.94 -4.49 -0.67
N PHE A 447 7.95 -4.91 0.60
CA PHE A 447 9.16 -4.82 1.42
C PHE A 447 10.24 -5.81 1.01
N CYS A 448 9.87 -7.01 0.57
CA CYS A 448 10.81 -8.01 0.06
C CYS A 448 11.53 -7.56 -1.22
N ASP A 449 10.95 -6.63 -2.01
CA ASP A 449 11.66 -6.00 -3.13
C ASP A 449 12.92 -5.23 -2.68
N TYR A 450 12.85 -4.55 -1.53
CA TYR A 450 13.90 -3.64 -1.06
C TYR A 450 14.75 -4.20 0.08
N TYR A 451 14.19 -5.13 0.88
CA TYR A 451 14.80 -5.63 2.11
C TYR A 451 14.89 -7.16 2.11
N ASN A 452 15.76 -7.70 2.97
CA ASN A 452 15.79 -9.14 3.21
C ASN A 452 14.54 -9.61 3.98
N TYR A 453 14.25 -10.91 3.90
CA TYR A 453 13.06 -11.54 4.49
C TYR A 453 12.82 -11.14 5.95
N THR A 454 13.85 -11.25 6.80
CA THR A 454 13.75 -10.92 8.24
C THR A 454 13.42 -9.45 8.49
N ASN A 455 13.98 -8.52 7.70
CA ASN A 455 13.70 -7.10 7.82
C ASN A 455 12.31 -6.75 7.26
N SER A 456 11.86 -7.42 6.19
CA SER A 456 10.51 -7.26 5.63
C SER A 456 9.44 -7.67 6.65
N LEU A 457 9.65 -8.78 7.37
CA LEU A 457 8.79 -9.20 8.48
C LEU A 457 8.69 -8.12 9.56
N LYS A 458 9.84 -7.67 10.09
CA LYS A 458 9.89 -6.64 11.15
C LYS A 458 9.23 -5.32 10.74
N ARG A 459 9.47 -4.88 9.50
CA ARG A 459 8.90 -3.62 8.97
C ARG A 459 7.41 -3.68 8.72
N ASN A 460 6.84 -4.88 8.57
CA ASN A 460 5.41 -5.09 8.38
C ASN A 460 4.69 -5.57 9.64
N GLY A 461 5.41 -5.74 10.76
CA GLY A 461 4.85 -6.33 11.98
C GLY A 461 4.35 -7.77 11.77
N LEU A 462 5.12 -8.59 11.05
CA LEU A 462 4.81 -9.99 10.80
C LEU A 462 5.82 -10.91 11.48
N VAL A 463 5.40 -12.14 11.73
CA VAL A 463 6.24 -13.27 12.15
C VAL A 463 6.32 -14.32 11.05
N LYS A 464 7.29 -15.23 11.14
CA LYS A 464 7.47 -16.29 10.12
C LYS A 464 6.22 -17.14 9.94
N LYS A 465 5.53 -17.45 11.07
CA LYS A 465 4.30 -18.23 11.08
C LYS A 465 3.20 -17.61 10.20
N ASP A 466 3.08 -16.28 10.16
CA ASP A 466 2.07 -15.61 9.32
C ASP A 466 2.25 -15.98 7.84
N ILE A 467 3.50 -16.00 7.35
CA ILE A 467 3.80 -16.35 5.96
C ILE A 467 3.59 -17.85 5.71
N GLU A 468 3.98 -18.70 6.65
CA GLU A 468 3.77 -20.15 6.56
C GLU A 468 2.28 -20.49 6.50
N ASP A 469 1.45 -19.85 7.32
CA ASP A 469 0.00 -20.02 7.32
C ASP A 469 -0.59 -19.58 5.97
N TRP A 470 -0.14 -18.46 5.39
CA TRP A 470 -0.59 -18.01 4.07
C TRP A 470 -0.20 -18.95 2.93
N ILE A 471 1.02 -19.51 2.97
CA ILE A 471 1.50 -20.48 1.97
C ILE A 471 0.70 -21.79 2.10
N ASN A 472 0.44 -22.24 3.32
CA ASN A 472 -0.36 -23.45 3.56
C ASN A 472 -1.79 -23.27 3.08
N GLU A 473 -2.39 -22.10 3.34
CA GLU A 473 -3.74 -21.78 2.87
C GLU A 473 -3.79 -21.76 1.33
N ALA A 474 -2.78 -21.18 0.67
CA ALA A 474 -2.66 -21.16 -0.80
C ALA A 474 -2.55 -22.55 -1.42
N LYS A 475 -1.98 -23.53 -0.70
CA LYS A 475 -1.81 -24.91 -1.18
C LYS A 475 -3.03 -25.79 -0.93
N ASN A 476 -3.81 -25.47 0.09
CA ASN A 476 -4.93 -26.29 0.55
C ASN A 476 -6.30 -25.77 0.11
N THR A 477 -6.37 -24.55 -0.43
CA THR A 477 -7.62 -23.89 -0.81
C THR A 477 -7.52 -23.23 -2.19
N ASP A 478 -8.66 -23.10 -2.89
CA ASP A 478 -8.77 -22.36 -4.15
C ASP A 478 -8.97 -20.85 -3.92
N ASN A 479 -8.51 -20.31 -2.78
CA ASN A 479 -8.70 -18.91 -2.45
C ASN A 479 -7.73 -18.01 -3.23
N GLU A 480 -8.29 -17.25 -4.17
CA GLU A 480 -7.56 -16.40 -5.11
C GLU A 480 -6.55 -15.43 -4.43
N ILE A 481 -6.85 -14.92 -3.23
CA ILE A 481 -5.95 -14.00 -2.51
C ILE A 481 -4.64 -14.73 -2.14
N TYR A 482 -4.77 -15.93 -1.56
CA TYR A 482 -3.61 -16.71 -1.11
C TYR A 482 -2.84 -17.30 -2.29
N SER A 483 -3.53 -17.78 -3.33
CA SER A 483 -2.90 -18.29 -4.54
C SER A 483 -2.10 -17.22 -5.29
N ASN A 484 -2.65 -16.00 -5.44
CA ASN A 484 -1.92 -14.87 -6.02
C ASN A 484 -0.70 -14.49 -5.18
N PHE A 485 -0.85 -14.43 -3.85
CA PHE A 485 0.27 -14.17 -2.96
C PHE A 485 1.40 -15.19 -3.12
N LEU A 486 1.07 -16.49 -3.16
CA LEU A 486 2.07 -17.54 -3.32
C LEU A 486 2.85 -17.39 -4.62
N ARG A 487 2.15 -17.17 -5.75
CA ARG A 487 2.79 -16.96 -7.05
C ARG A 487 3.75 -15.76 -7.01
N ASP A 488 3.30 -14.62 -6.52
CA ASP A 488 4.09 -13.39 -6.49
C ASP A 488 5.28 -13.51 -5.51
N TYR A 489 5.08 -14.19 -4.37
CA TYR A 489 6.14 -14.49 -3.42
C TYR A 489 7.21 -15.42 -3.99
N GLU A 490 6.81 -16.48 -4.70
CA GLU A 490 7.74 -17.42 -5.34
C GLU A 490 8.56 -16.74 -6.46
N GLN A 491 7.91 -15.98 -7.33
CA GLN A 491 8.58 -15.21 -8.38
C GLN A 491 9.59 -14.20 -7.80
N LEU A 492 9.19 -13.46 -6.77
CA LEU A 492 10.09 -12.52 -6.09
C LEU A 492 11.26 -13.22 -5.40
N SER A 493 10.98 -14.34 -4.74
CA SER A 493 12.00 -15.15 -4.07
C SER A 493 13.04 -15.68 -5.07
N LEU A 494 12.60 -16.13 -6.24
CA LEU A 494 13.47 -16.58 -7.33
C LEU A 494 14.33 -15.44 -7.89
N LYS A 495 13.74 -14.29 -8.21
CA LYS A 495 14.50 -13.10 -8.68
C LYS A 495 15.57 -12.69 -7.66
N LYS A 496 15.21 -12.62 -6.38
CA LYS A 496 16.16 -12.32 -5.28
C LYS A 496 17.22 -13.40 -5.11
N TYR A 497 16.86 -14.67 -5.28
CA TYR A 497 17.82 -15.77 -5.25
C TYR A 497 18.90 -15.57 -6.31
N ILE A 498 18.49 -15.35 -7.57
CA ILE A 498 19.38 -15.12 -8.71
C ILE A 498 20.23 -13.86 -8.47
N GLU A 499 19.64 -12.77 -7.99
CA GLU A 499 20.38 -11.53 -7.65
C GLU A 499 21.48 -11.77 -6.60
N TYR A 500 21.18 -12.52 -5.53
CA TYR A 500 22.19 -12.86 -4.53
C TYR A 500 23.28 -13.79 -5.11
N ARG A 501 22.90 -14.77 -5.94
CA ARG A 501 23.85 -15.69 -6.59
C ARG A 501 24.77 -14.92 -7.55
N LYS A 502 24.24 -14.02 -8.38
CA LYS A 502 24.98 -13.10 -9.26
C LYS A 502 26.03 -12.31 -8.49
N ASN A 503 25.65 -11.79 -7.32
CA ASN A 503 26.51 -11.06 -6.39
C ASN A 503 27.51 -11.94 -5.59
N GLY A 504 27.65 -13.23 -5.92
CA GLY A 504 28.67 -14.11 -5.36
C GLY A 504 28.29 -14.81 -4.05
N HIS A 505 27.01 -14.79 -3.65
CA HIS A 505 26.57 -15.60 -2.52
C HIS A 505 26.50 -17.09 -2.89
N THR A 506 26.87 -17.97 -1.94
CA THR A 506 26.67 -19.42 -2.10
C THR A 506 25.18 -19.79 -2.08
N LYS A 507 24.80 -20.91 -2.69
CA LYS A 507 23.42 -21.46 -2.71
C LYS A 507 22.75 -21.39 -1.33
N ASN A 508 23.39 -21.97 -0.32
CA ASN A 508 22.87 -21.99 1.05
C ASN A 508 22.72 -20.60 1.68
N LYS A 509 23.60 -19.65 1.36
CA LYS A 509 23.51 -18.28 1.89
C LYS A 509 22.39 -17.50 1.21
N SER A 510 22.18 -17.69 -0.09
CA SER A 510 21.06 -17.10 -0.83
C SER A 510 19.71 -17.64 -0.33
N LEU A 511 19.57 -18.97 -0.20
CA LEU A 511 18.35 -19.63 0.31
C LEU A 511 17.98 -19.12 1.72
N LYS A 512 18.96 -19.02 2.63
CA LYS A 512 18.73 -18.47 3.98
C LYS A 512 18.27 -17.01 3.97
N LYS A 513 18.74 -16.19 3.02
CA LYS A 513 18.38 -14.76 2.94
C LYS A 513 16.93 -14.53 2.47
N ILE A 514 16.44 -15.41 1.60
CA ILE A 514 15.07 -15.36 1.06
C ILE A 514 14.10 -16.22 1.86
N ASN A 515 14.59 -17.06 2.79
CA ASN A 515 13.80 -18.00 3.58
C ASN A 515 12.96 -18.95 2.69
N CYS A 516 13.63 -19.56 1.72
CA CYS A 516 13.04 -20.55 0.82
C CYS A 516 13.90 -21.82 0.84
N ASP A 517 13.28 -22.99 0.69
CA ASP A 517 13.98 -24.26 0.62
C ASP A 517 14.60 -24.50 -0.76
N SER A 518 15.52 -25.47 -0.84
CA SER A 518 16.23 -25.77 -2.08
C SER A 518 15.35 -26.45 -3.13
N GLU A 519 14.33 -27.20 -2.72
CA GLU A 519 13.44 -27.93 -3.63
C GLU A 519 12.53 -26.97 -4.38
N THR A 520 11.97 -25.98 -3.68
CA THR A 520 11.14 -24.92 -4.26
C THR A 520 11.92 -24.11 -5.28
N ILE A 521 13.14 -23.66 -4.97
CA ILE A 521 13.97 -22.92 -5.94
C ILE A 521 14.38 -23.80 -7.13
N ALA A 522 14.70 -25.09 -6.90
CA ALA A 522 15.04 -26.01 -8.00
C ALA A 522 13.84 -26.22 -8.94
N ARG A 523 12.64 -26.42 -8.39
CA ARG A 523 11.40 -26.51 -9.16
C ARG A 523 11.17 -25.25 -9.98
N LEU A 524 11.24 -24.08 -9.35
CA LEU A 524 11.00 -22.80 -10.01
C LEU A 524 12.02 -22.51 -11.12
N LEU A 525 13.28 -22.90 -10.94
CA LEU A 525 14.29 -22.80 -12.01
C LEU A 525 13.99 -23.71 -13.20
N SER A 526 13.37 -24.87 -12.97
CA SER A 526 13.04 -25.85 -14.02
C SER A 526 11.77 -25.52 -14.83
N GLU A 527 10.89 -24.68 -14.29
CA GLU A 527 9.59 -24.35 -14.91
C GLU A 527 9.72 -23.40 -16.12
N HIS A 528 10.88 -22.75 -16.30
CA HIS A 528 11.24 -21.90 -17.45
C HIS A 528 10.06 -21.13 -18.05
N ASP A 529 9.47 -20.23 -17.25
CA ASP A 529 8.50 -19.26 -17.76
C ASP A 529 9.21 -18.09 -18.50
N ASN A 530 8.45 -17.35 -19.31
CA ASN A 530 8.99 -16.29 -20.15
C ASN A 530 9.66 -15.17 -19.33
N ASP A 531 9.12 -14.84 -18.15
CA ASP A 531 9.65 -13.77 -17.30
C ASP A 531 10.98 -14.18 -16.65
N LEU A 532 11.08 -15.43 -16.23
CA LEU A 532 12.31 -16.02 -15.71
C LEU A 532 13.39 -16.08 -16.78
N ASP A 533 13.05 -16.55 -17.97
CA ASP A 533 13.98 -16.65 -19.10
C ASP A 533 14.55 -15.28 -19.48
N ILE A 534 13.71 -14.23 -19.55
CA ILE A 534 14.15 -12.85 -19.74
C ILE A 534 15.12 -12.42 -18.63
N TYR A 535 14.78 -12.68 -17.37
CA TYR A 535 15.60 -12.26 -16.23
C TYR A 535 16.96 -12.99 -16.19
N LEU A 536 16.98 -14.29 -16.49
CA LEU A 536 18.19 -15.09 -16.58
C LEU A 536 19.06 -14.66 -17.76
N ALA A 537 18.48 -14.44 -18.94
CA ALA A 537 19.21 -14.00 -20.13
C ALA A 537 19.91 -12.65 -19.89
N ASN A 538 19.19 -11.67 -19.34
CA ASN A 538 19.74 -10.37 -18.97
C ASN A 538 20.83 -10.48 -17.90
N SER A 539 20.60 -11.30 -16.86
CA SER A 539 21.59 -11.52 -15.79
C SER A 539 22.85 -12.20 -16.30
N ALA A 540 22.72 -13.11 -17.26
CA ALA A 540 23.85 -13.79 -17.90
C ALA A 540 24.63 -12.82 -18.79
N ALA A 541 23.94 -12.01 -19.61
CA ALA A 541 24.57 -10.98 -20.43
C ALA A 541 25.36 -9.97 -19.57
N GLU A 542 24.78 -9.50 -18.46
CA GLU A 542 25.49 -8.60 -17.53
C GLU A 542 26.77 -9.22 -16.94
N LEU A 543 26.74 -10.51 -16.59
CA LEU A 543 27.92 -11.21 -16.07
C LEU A 543 29.02 -11.32 -17.13
N LEU A 544 28.68 -11.71 -18.36
CA LEU A 544 29.62 -11.78 -19.48
C LEU A 544 30.22 -10.40 -19.79
N LYS A 545 29.38 -9.35 -19.78
CA LYS A 545 29.80 -7.95 -19.95
C LYS A 545 30.79 -7.51 -18.88
N SER A 546 30.63 -8.00 -17.65
CA SER A 546 31.58 -7.77 -16.55
C SER A 546 32.88 -8.60 -16.66
N GLY A 547 33.02 -9.43 -17.70
CA GLY A 547 34.19 -10.26 -17.98
C GLY A 547 34.19 -11.61 -17.31
N LYS A 548 33.02 -12.15 -16.96
CA LYS A 548 32.90 -13.52 -16.48
C LYS A 548 32.88 -14.52 -17.62
N THR A 549 33.48 -15.67 -17.39
CA THR A 549 33.43 -16.79 -18.34
C THR A 549 32.03 -17.41 -18.36
N LYS A 550 31.78 -18.29 -19.34
CA LYS A 550 30.58 -19.12 -19.39
C LYS A 550 30.39 -19.91 -18.10
N GLU A 551 31.41 -20.66 -17.67
CA GLU A 551 31.36 -21.49 -16.47
C GLU A 551 31.15 -20.67 -15.19
N GLU A 552 31.81 -19.52 -15.05
CA GLU A 552 31.55 -18.60 -13.95
C GLU A 552 30.10 -18.09 -13.96
N THR A 553 29.54 -17.81 -15.14
CA THR A 553 28.16 -17.35 -15.32
C THR A 553 27.16 -18.44 -14.94
N LEU A 554 27.36 -19.68 -15.41
CA LEU A 554 26.54 -20.85 -15.05
C LEU A 554 26.52 -21.06 -13.53
N GLN A 555 27.70 -21.03 -12.90
CA GLN A 555 27.84 -21.18 -11.45
C GLN A 555 27.21 -20.02 -10.67
N LYS A 556 27.36 -18.77 -11.16
CA LYS A 556 26.81 -17.58 -10.51
C LYS A 556 25.31 -17.43 -10.67
N LEU A 557 24.67 -18.06 -11.65
CA LEU A 557 23.22 -18.01 -11.81
C LEU A 557 22.51 -19.30 -11.39
N ASP A 558 23.25 -20.37 -11.08
CA ASP A 558 22.69 -21.69 -10.74
C ASP A 558 21.89 -22.31 -11.91
N ILE A 559 22.33 -22.05 -13.14
CA ILE A 559 21.67 -22.51 -14.37
C ILE A 559 22.43 -23.67 -15.00
N GLU A 560 21.70 -24.50 -15.73
CA GLU A 560 22.27 -25.63 -16.46
C GLU A 560 22.94 -25.18 -17.77
N GLN A 561 23.97 -25.91 -18.18
CA GLN A 561 24.68 -25.68 -19.43
C GLN A 561 23.76 -25.85 -20.66
N GLU A 562 22.81 -26.79 -20.59
CA GLU A 562 21.85 -27.04 -21.66
C GLU A 562 20.96 -25.81 -21.93
N TRP A 563 20.40 -25.21 -20.87
CA TRP A 563 19.63 -23.97 -20.97
C TRP A 563 20.45 -22.86 -21.64
N PHE A 564 21.67 -22.61 -21.15
CA PHE A 564 22.53 -21.55 -21.69
C PHE A 564 22.82 -21.75 -23.17
N ASN A 565 23.19 -22.97 -23.59
CA ASN A 565 23.46 -23.26 -25.00
C ASN A 565 22.22 -23.06 -25.87
N THR A 566 21.05 -23.53 -25.41
CA THR A 566 19.79 -23.36 -26.13
C THR A 566 19.42 -21.87 -26.23
N SER A 567 19.62 -21.08 -25.19
CA SER A 567 19.41 -19.63 -25.21
C SER A 567 20.32 -18.94 -26.23
N ILE A 568 21.59 -19.32 -26.33
CA ILE A 568 22.52 -18.80 -27.34
C ILE A 568 22.03 -19.13 -28.77
N GLU A 569 21.59 -20.36 -29.03
CA GLU A 569 21.04 -20.74 -30.33
C GLU A 569 19.76 -19.98 -30.70
N LYS A 570 18.88 -19.75 -29.72
CA LYS A 570 17.67 -18.96 -29.89
C LYS A 570 17.98 -17.49 -30.18
N GLY A 571 18.93 -16.89 -29.45
CA GLY A 571 19.41 -15.53 -29.70
C GLY A 571 20.03 -15.38 -31.08
N MET A 572 20.83 -16.36 -31.52
CA MET A 572 21.39 -16.41 -32.88
C MET A 572 20.29 -16.43 -33.97
N LYS A 573 19.16 -17.10 -33.70
CA LYS A 573 17.98 -17.12 -34.59
C LYS A 573 17.14 -15.84 -34.52
N GLY A 574 17.50 -14.89 -33.66
CA GLY A 574 16.84 -13.60 -33.52
C GLY A 574 15.69 -13.56 -32.51
N GLU A 575 15.61 -14.51 -31.57
CA GLU A 575 14.61 -14.43 -30.48
C GLU A 575 14.96 -13.30 -29.50
N GLU A 576 14.11 -12.26 -29.47
CA GLU A 576 14.34 -10.98 -28.75
C GLU A 576 14.85 -11.16 -27.31
N THR A 577 14.28 -12.11 -26.56
CA THR A 577 14.68 -12.45 -25.17
C THR A 577 16.17 -12.77 -25.02
N TYR A 578 16.78 -13.39 -26.02
CA TYR A 578 18.12 -13.96 -25.93
C TYR A 578 19.17 -13.28 -26.83
N VAL A 579 18.76 -12.32 -27.65
CA VAL A 579 19.63 -11.62 -28.60
C VAL A 579 20.79 -10.92 -27.89
N GLU A 580 20.53 -10.21 -26.79
CA GLU A 580 21.61 -9.53 -26.04
C GLU A 580 22.60 -10.53 -25.42
N LEU A 581 22.11 -11.62 -24.85
CA LEU A 581 22.96 -12.70 -24.34
C LEU A 581 23.83 -13.30 -25.45
N TYR A 582 23.25 -13.54 -26.63
CA TYR A 582 23.97 -14.02 -27.79
C TYR A 582 25.07 -13.04 -28.23
N HIS A 583 24.76 -11.76 -28.39
CA HIS A 583 25.75 -10.76 -28.80
C HIS A 583 26.88 -10.63 -27.77
N GLU A 584 26.56 -10.52 -26.48
CA GLU A 584 27.59 -10.39 -25.45
C GLU A 584 28.46 -11.65 -25.35
N TYR A 585 27.89 -12.83 -25.56
CA TYR A 585 28.65 -14.07 -25.60
C TYR A 585 29.54 -14.17 -26.86
N SER A 586 28.96 -14.01 -28.04
CA SER A 586 29.62 -14.29 -29.34
C SER A 586 30.54 -13.16 -29.81
N GLU A 587 30.18 -11.90 -29.60
CA GLU A 587 30.91 -10.74 -30.12
C GLU A 587 31.85 -10.11 -29.10
N ASN A 588 31.65 -10.35 -27.80
CA ASN A 588 32.47 -9.74 -26.74
C ASN A 588 33.22 -10.79 -25.90
N SER A 589 32.52 -11.76 -25.32
CA SER A 589 33.13 -12.76 -24.42
C SER A 589 34.10 -13.68 -25.16
N ILE A 590 33.68 -14.27 -26.28
CA ILE A 590 34.53 -15.18 -27.07
C ILE A 590 35.80 -14.44 -27.57
N PRO A 591 35.72 -13.26 -28.20
CA PRO A 591 36.90 -12.50 -28.61
C PRO A 591 37.86 -12.16 -27.46
N ARG A 592 37.32 -11.79 -26.29
CA ARG A 592 38.16 -11.51 -25.12
C ARG A 592 38.92 -12.75 -24.66
N GLN A 593 38.28 -13.91 -24.64
CA GLN A 593 38.94 -15.18 -24.30
C GLN A 593 39.98 -15.58 -25.37
N MET A 594 39.72 -15.32 -26.65
CA MET A 594 40.69 -15.52 -27.73
C MET A 594 41.94 -14.66 -27.57
N ASP A 595 41.78 -13.37 -27.28
CA ASP A 595 42.90 -12.47 -27.04
C ASP A 595 43.70 -12.92 -25.80
N GLU A 596 43.03 -13.27 -24.71
CA GLU A 596 43.67 -13.78 -23.49
C GLU A 596 44.41 -15.11 -23.75
N PHE A 597 43.87 -15.98 -24.61
CA PHE A 597 44.57 -17.18 -25.06
C PHE A 597 45.86 -16.83 -25.81
N LEU A 598 45.78 -15.93 -26.80
CA LEU A 598 46.92 -15.54 -27.64
C LEU A 598 48.04 -14.86 -26.84
N GLU A 599 47.70 -14.15 -25.77
CA GLU A 599 48.69 -13.58 -24.85
C GLU A 599 49.32 -14.67 -23.97
N ASN A 600 48.50 -15.54 -23.36
CA ASN A 600 48.97 -16.54 -22.41
C ASN A 600 49.75 -17.68 -23.06
N ILE A 601 49.43 -18.08 -24.30
CA ILE A 601 50.11 -19.19 -24.99
C ILE A 601 51.58 -18.90 -25.27
N LYS A 602 51.95 -17.62 -25.37
CA LYS A 602 53.34 -17.17 -25.59
C LYS A 602 54.24 -17.42 -24.37
N ILE A 603 53.65 -17.55 -23.17
CA ILE A 603 54.36 -17.62 -21.89
C ILE A 603 54.12 -18.93 -21.13
N LYS A 604 53.00 -19.63 -21.38
CA LYS A 604 52.59 -20.84 -20.66
C LYS A 604 52.37 -22.01 -21.63
N PRO A 605 52.56 -23.27 -21.19
CA PRO A 605 52.18 -24.43 -21.99
C PRO A 605 50.67 -24.47 -22.25
N LEU A 606 50.27 -24.92 -23.45
CA LEU A 606 48.86 -25.03 -23.89
C LEU A 606 47.91 -25.59 -22.81
N LYS A 607 48.27 -26.72 -22.19
CA LYS A 607 47.45 -27.36 -21.15
C LYS A 607 47.11 -26.43 -19.98
N ASN A 608 48.02 -25.54 -19.60
CA ASN A 608 47.78 -24.60 -18.51
C ASN A 608 46.93 -23.41 -18.98
N VAL A 609 47.12 -22.94 -20.21
CA VAL A 609 46.31 -21.87 -20.79
C VAL A 609 44.85 -22.31 -20.92
N LEU A 610 44.62 -23.51 -21.46
CA LEU A 610 43.29 -24.10 -21.56
C LEU A 610 42.61 -24.23 -20.19
N LYS A 611 43.37 -24.66 -19.17
CA LYS A 611 42.86 -24.74 -17.80
C LYS A 611 42.54 -23.37 -17.19
N ASP A 612 43.38 -22.37 -17.43
CA ASP A 612 43.18 -21.01 -16.91
C ASP A 612 41.93 -20.35 -17.53
N LEU A 613 41.64 -20.67 -18.80
CA LEU A 613 40.47 -20.19 -19.55
C LEU A 613 39.22 -21.07 -19.40
N ASP A 614 39.32 -22.17 -18.64
CA ASP A 614 38.26 -23.16 -18.47
C ASP A 614 37.72 -23.72 -19.80
N MET A 615 38.61 -23.90 -20.78
CA MET A 615 38.28 -24.34 -22.14
C MET A 615 38.90 -25.71 -22.44
N ASP A 616 38.22 -26.52 -23.25
CA ASP A 616 38.75 -27.80 -23.74
C ASP A 616 39.44 -27.67 -25.11
N GLU A 617 40.13 -28.73 -25.53
CA GLU A 617 40.85 -28.73 -26.81
C GLU A 617 39.88 -28.73 -28.02
N ASN A 618 38.65 -29.22 -27.86
CA ASN A 618 37.66 -29.23 -28.93
C ASN A 618 37.14 -27.82 -29.22
N GLU A 619 36.95 -27.01 -28.18
CA GLU A 619 36.51 -25.64 -28.30
C GLU A 619 37.58 -24.75 -28.94
N LEU A 620 38.85 -24.93 -28.57
CA LEU A 620 39.97 -24.30 -29.27
C LEU A 620 40.02 -24.72 -30.76
N ASN A 621 39.86 -26.02 -31.05
CA ASN A 621 39.84 -26.52 -32.42
C ASN A 621 38.65 -25.93 -33.21
N ARG A 622 37.48 -25.81 -32.59
CA ARG A 622 36.32 -25.15 -33.18
C ARG A 622 36.63 -23.70 -33.52
N TRP A 623 37.23 -22.95 -32.59
CA TRP A 623 37.62 -21.56 -32.84
C TRP A 623 38.57 -21.45 -34.03
N TYR A 624 39.53 -22.36 -34.12
CA TYR A 624 40.50 -22.37 -35.18
C TYR A 624 39.90 -22.72 -36.56
N GLU A 625 39.01 -23.73 -36.62
CA GLU A 625 38.33 -24.13 -37.85
C GLU A 625 37.31 -23.08 -38.33
N GLU A 626 36.55 -22.47 -37.43
CA GLU A 626 35.65 -21.35 -37.78
C GLU A 626 36.45 -20.17 -38.36
N GLY A 627 37.60 -19.86 -37.76
CA GLY A 627 38.48 -18.80 -38.25
C GLY A 627 39.10 -19.11 -39.60
N LYS A 628 39.50 -20.36 -39.82
CA LYS A 628 39.96 -20.85 -41.13
C LYS A 628 38.90 -20.71 -42.22
N ASN A 629 37.62 -20.82 -41.86
CA ASN A 629 36.48 -20.61 -42.76
C ASN A 629 36.05 -19.13 -42.85
N SER A 630 36.86 -18.19 -42.34
CA SER A 630 36.61 -16.75 -42.38
C SER A 630 35.34 -16.32 -41.64
N VAL A 631 34.94 -17.04 -40.61
CA VAL A 631 33.80 -16.67 -39.75
C VAL A 631 34.28 -15.66 -38.71
N GLN A 632 33.68 -14.48 -38.68
CA GLN A 632 33.94 -13.47 -37.64
C GLN A 632 33.31 -13.91 -36.30
N PRO A 633 33.98 -13.72 -35.15
CA PRO A 633 35.27 -13.03 -34.93
C PRO A 633 36.52 -13.96 -34.98
N TYR A 634 36.36 -15.20 -35.43
CA TYR A 634 37.37 -16.25 -35.33
C TYR A 634 38.54 -16.10 -36.30
N ASP A 635 38.35 -15.39 -37.41
CA ASP A 635 39.36 -15.23 -38.47
C ASP A 635 40.64 -14.52 -37.98
N ASN A 636 40.50 -13.43 -37.25
CA ASN A 636 41.63 -12.71 -36.64
C ASN A 636 42.38 -13.58 -35.62
N PHE A 637 41.66 -14.43 -34.90
CA PHE A 637 42.27 -15.41 -33.99
C PHE A 637 43.06 -16.46 -34.77
N TYR A 638 42.50 -17.01 -35.85
CA TYR A 638 43.18 -17.97 -36.72
C TYR A 638 44.48 -17.41 -37.26
N ASP A 639 44.48 -16.21 -37.83
CA ASP A 639 45.68 -15.58 -38.41
C ASP A 639 46.79 -15.40 -37.36
N LYS A 640 46.44 -14.84 -36.20
CA LYS A 640 47.40 -14.61 -35.11
C LYS A 640 47.92 -15.92 -34.51
N PHE A 641 47.05 -16.93 -34.34
CA PHE A 641 47.46 -18.19 -33.77
C PHE A 641 48.31 -19.01 -34.75
N LEU A 642 47.96 -19.03 -36.04
CA LEU A 642 48.76 -19.65 -37.08
C LEU A 642 50.15 -19.01 -37.17
N GLU A 643 50.25 -17.69 -37.12
CA GLU A 643 51.54 -16.99 -37.11
C GLU A 643 52.37 -17.37 -35.87
N TYR A 644 51.74 -17.45 -34.68
CA TYR A 644 52.40 -17.96 -33.48
C TYR A 644 52.91 -19.41 -33.65
N LYS A 645 52.10 -20.28 -34.26
CA LYS A 645 52.50 -21.66 -34.58
C LYS A 645 53.72 -21.66 -35.51
N LYS A 646 53.69 -20.89 -36.61
CA LYS A 646 54.81 -20.74 -37.57
C LYS A 646 56.08 -20.26 -36.89
N GLU A 647 56.03 -19.19 -36.11
CA GLU A 647 57.18 -18.67 -35.37
C GLU A 647 57.76 -19.71 -34.40
N THR A 648 56.90 -20.41 -33.67
CA THR A 648 57.31 -21.43 -32.69
C THR A 648 57.97 -22.62 -33.38
N TYR A 649 57.49 -22.98 -34.58
CA TYR A 649 58.11 -23.98 -35.43
C TYR A 649 59.53 -23.56 -35.82
N VAL A 650 59.68 -22.36 -36.40
CA VAL A 650 60.98 -21.80 -36.85
C VAL A 650 61.98 -21.74 -35.68
N LYS A 651 61.57 -21.15 -34.54
CA LYS A 651 62.40 -21.08 -33.32
C LYS A 651 62.83 -22.47 -32.82
N THR A 652 61.95 -23.46 -32.89
CA THR A 652 62.27 -24.83 -32.46
C THR A 652 63.17 -25.56 -33.45
N MET A 653 62.99 -25.35 -34.75
CA MET A 653 63.86 -25.87 -35.80
C MET A 653 65.29 -25.37 -35.60
N ILE A 654 65.49 -24.06 -35.42
CA ILE A 654 66.80 -23.44 -35.16
C ILE A 654 67.43 -23.98 -33.87
N LYS A 655 66.65 -24.39 -32.88
CA LYS A 655 67.19 -24.91 -31.61
C LYS A 655 67.54 -26.40 -31.65
N THR A 656 66.84 -27.18 -32.48
CA THR A 656 66.86 -28.66 -32.36
C THR A 656 67.17 -29.40 -33.65
N ASP A 657 67.16 -28.74 -34.81
CA ASP A 657 67.33 -29.31 -36.14
C ASP A 657 66.46 -30.58 -36.36
N SER A 658 65.21 -30.52 -35.91
CA SER A 658 64.34 -31.69 -35.85
C SER A 658 62.90 -31.35 -36.18
N LYS A 659 62.49 -31.65 -37.43
CA LYS A 659 61.10 -31.49 -37.91
C LYS A 659 60.06 -32.10 -36.95
N PRO A 660 60.23 -33.34 -36.43
CA PRO A 660 59.25 -33.92 -35.50
C PRO A 660 59.14 -33.18 -34.16
N LYS A 661 60.25 -32.66 -33.63
CA LYS A 661 60.24 -31.89 -32.38
C LYS A 661 59.64 -30.49 -32.59
N ALA A 662 59.93 -29.86 -33.72
CA ALA A 662 59.36 -28.57 -34.10
C ALA A 662 57.85 -28.68 -34.27
N LEU A 663 57.36 -29.67 -35.03
CA LEU A 663 55.93 -29.92 -35.23
C LEU A 663 55.18 -30.11 -33.90
N LYS A 664 55.73 -30.94 -33.00
CA LYS A 664 55.12 -31.18 -31.68
C LYS A 664 55.07 -29.92 -30.80
N LYS A 665 56.08 -29.04 -30.89
CA LYS A 665 56.16 -27.83 -30.05
C LYS A 665 55.41 -26.63 -30.61
N SER A 666 55.25 -26.56 -31.93
CA SER A 666 54.52 -25.48 -32.60
C SER A 666 53.01 -25.67 -32.60
N TYR A 667 52.52 -26.84 -32.20
CA TYR A 667 51.10 -27.19 -32.31
C TYR A 667 50.58 -27.18 -33.76
N MET A 668 51.47 -27.30 -34.75
CA MET A 668 51.08 -27.41 -36.15
C MET A 668 50.65 -28.83 -36.50
N THR A 669 49.65 -28.96 -37.35
CA THR A 669 49.28 -30.25 -37.95
C THR A 669 50.21 -30.59 -39.11
N LYS A 670 50.14 -31.84 -39.58
CA LYS A 670 50.90 -32.25 -40.78
C LYS A 670 50.39 -31.57 -42.03
N GLU A 671 49.08 -31.32 -42.14
CA GLU A 671 48.51 -30.58 -43.27
C GLU A 671 49.06 -29.15 -43.30
N GLU A 672 49.04 -28.43 -42.18
CA GLU A 672 49.58 -27.07 -42.07
C GLU A 672 51.08 -27.01 -42.40
N LEU A 673 51.86 -28.01 -41.95
CA LEU A 673 53.28 -28.07 -42.29
C LEU A 673 53.48 -28.21 -43.81
N ASN A 674 52.71 -29.06 -44.47
CA ASN A 674 52.82 -29.25 -45.92
C ASN A 674 52.39 -28.00 -46.69
N GLU A 675 51.35 -27.31 -46.21
CA GLU A 675 50.85 -26.08 -46.82
C GLU A 675 51.87 -24.93 -46.74
N PHE A 676 52.58 -24.80 -45.62
CA PHE A 676 53.51 -23.70 -45.36
C PHE A 676 54.99 -24.12 -45.38
N GLU A 677 55.34 -25.29 -45.95
CA GLU A 677 56.70 -25.85 -45.86
C GLU A 677 57.74 -24.90 -46.48
N GLU A 678 57.45 -24.34 -47.65
CA GLU A 678 58.36 -23.42 -48.35
C GLU A 678 58.60 -22.14 -47.53
N GLU A 679 57.51 -21.52 -47.05
CA GLU A 679 57.57 -20.32 -46.22
C GLU A 679 58.37 -20.56 -44.93
N LEU A 680 58.12 -21.68 -44.23
CA LEU A 680 58.82 -22.03 -42.99
C LEU A 680 60.31 -22.28 -43.23
N ASN A 681 60.68 -22.96 -44.32
CA ASN A 681 62.07 -23.21 -44.67
C ASN A 681 62.82 -21.90 -44.99
N ASN A 682 62.15 -20.96 -45.68
CA ASN A 682 62.71 -19.64 -45.96
C ASN A 682 62.95 -18.85 -44.67
N ARG A 683 61.94 -18.79 -43.78
CA ARG A 683 62.06 -18.12 -42.47
C ARG A 683 63.13 -18.76 -41.57
N VAL A 684 63.28 -20.08 -41.59
CA VAL A 684 64.38 -20.78 -40.88
C VAL A 684 65.74 -20.35 -41.44
N SER A 685 65.85 -20.25 -42.76
CA SER A 685 67.10 -19.87 -43.43
C SER A 685 67.49 -18.41 -43.12
N GLU A 686 66.55 -17.48 -43.24
CA GLU A 686 66.71 -16.06 -42.87
C GLU A 686 67.17 -15.91 -41.42
N LYS A 687 66.46 -16.52 -40.48
CA LYS A 687 66.78 -16.41 -39.06
C LYS A 687 68.11 -17.08 -38.71
N SER A 688 68.46 -18.15 -39.42
CA SER A 688 69.78 -18.79 -39.28
C SER A 688 70.89 -17.88 -39.78
N LEU A 689 70.68 -17.14 -40.87
CA LEU A 689 71.62 -16.15 -41.40
C LEU A 689 71.83 -15.00 -40.40
N GLU A 690 70.75 -14.43 -39.86
CA GLU A 690 70.82 -13.40 -38.81
C GLU A 690 71.64 -13.87 -37.60
N ILE A 691 71.38 -15.09 -37.10
CA ILE A 691 72.14 -15.65 -35.96
C ILE A 691 73.63 -15.80 -36.30
N VAL A 692 73.95 -16.21 -37.53
CA VAL A 692 75.35 -16.31 -37.96
C VAL A 692 76.01 -14.93 -37.97
N ILE A 693 75.36 -13.91 -38.54
CA ILE A 693 75.85 -12.53 -38.55
C ILE A 693 76.09 -12.04 -37.11
N ASP A 694 75.13 -12.21 -36.22
CA ASP A 694 75.22 -11.77 -34.82
C ASP A 694 76.32 -12.48 -34.05
N GLU A 695 76.54 -13.77 -34.29
CA GLU A 695 77.61 -14.52 -33.62
C GLU A 695 78.98 -14.13 -34.18
N LEU A 696 79.10 -13.83 -35.47
CA LEU A 696 80.34 -13.31 -36.06
C LEU A 696 80.71 -11.93 -35.49
N LYS A 697 79.74 -11.01 -35.35
CA LYS A 697 79.93 -9.69 -34.70
C LYS A 697 80.40 -9.81 -33.24
N LYS A 698 80.14 -10.94 -32.58
CA LYS A 698 80.65 -11.23 -31.21
C LYS A 698 82.06 -11.83 -31.21
N GLY A 699 82.71 -11.94 -32.37
CA GLY A 699 84.03 -12.56 -32.54
C GLY A 699 84.02 -14.09 -32.48
N ASN A 700 82.86 -14.75 -32.61
CA ASN A 700 82.79 -16.22 -32.60
C ASN A 700 83.21 -16.80 -33.95
N THR A 701 83.76 -18.03 -33.94
CA THR A 701 84.16 -18.72 -35.17
C THR A 701 82.98 -19.15 -36.05
N THR A 702 83.22 -19.35 -37.35
CA THR A 702 82.27 -19.94 -38.30
C THR A 702 81.63 -21.22 -37.78
N LYS A 703 82.42 -22.07 -37.11
CA LYS A 703 81.95 -23.31 -36.48
C LYS A 703 81.02 -23.06 -35.29
N MET A 704 81.28 -22.04 -34.48
CA MET A 704 80.40 -21.67 -33.36
C MET A 704 79.12 -21.04 -33.87
N ALA A 705 79.22 -20.11 -34.83
CA ALA A 705 78.08 -19.50 -35.49
C ALA A 705 77.17 -20.55 -36.15
N SER A 706 77.74 -21.53 -36.89
CA SER A 706 76.96 -22.60 -37.50
C SER A 706 76.24 -23.47 -36.47
N LYS A 707 76.90 -23.78 -35.35
CA LYS A 707 76.31 -24.56 -34.25
C LYS A 707 75.18 -23.80 -33.55
N LYS A 708 75.30 -22.47 -33.43
CA LYS A 708 74.28 -21.61 -32.82
C LYS A 708 73.05 -21.41 -33.70
N ALA A 709 73.25 -21.33 -35.01
CA ALA A 709 72.18 -21.29 -36.01
C ALA A 709 71.61 -22.67 -36.35
N SER A 710 72.16 -23.76 -35.79
CA SER A 710 71.83 -25.16 -36.13
C SER A 710 71.84 -25.47 -37.63
N ILE A 711 72.85 -24.94 -38.32
CA ILE A 711 73.12 -25.25 -39.72
C ILE A 711 74.46 -25.97 -39.86
N LYS A 712 74.64 -26.70 -40.96
CA LYS A 712 75.95 -27.26 -41.30
C LYS A 712 76.90 -26.13 -41.66
N ILE A 713 78.14 -26.19 -41.19
CA ILE A 713 79.18 -25.19 -41.52
C ILE A 713 79.38 -25.04 -43.05
N SER A 714 79.12 -26.10 -43.82
CA SER A 714 79.15 -26.05 -45.29
C SER A 714 78.17 -25.03 -45.89
N VAL A 715 77.03 -24.80 -45.24
CA VAL A 715 76.02 -23.83 -45.67
C VAL A 715 76.57 -22.40 -45.55
N ILE A 716 77.31 -22.09 -44.48
CA ILE A 716 78.00 -20.79 -44.33
C ILE A 716 78.99 -20.58 -45.48
N TYR A 717 79.78 -21.60 -45.84
CA TYR A 717 80.71 -21.48 -46.96
C TYR A 717 80.01 -21.34 -48.31
N GLU A 718 78.84 -21.96 -48.49
CA GLU A 718 78.00 -21.76 -49.67
C GLU A 718 77.46 -20.33 -49.73
N TRP A 719 77.00 -19.75 -48.62
CA TRP A 719 76.60 -18.34 -48.55
C TRP A 719 77.72 -17.39 -48.94
N ILE A 720 78.95 -17.63 -48.44
CA ILE A 720 80.14 -16.83 -48.84
C ILE A 720 80.36 -16.93 -50.35
N LYS A 721 80.32 -18.14 -50.91
CA LYS A 721 80.51 -18.36 -52.35
C LYS A 721 79.43 -17.66 -53.18
N GLN A 722 78.18 -17.70 -52.74
CA GLN A 722 77.07 -17.03 -53.43
C GLN A 722 77.22 -15.50 -53.35
N ALA A 723 77.59 -14.95 -52.19
CA ALA A 723 77.85 -13.53 -52.03
C ALA A 723 79.03 -13.05 -52.91
N LEU A 724 80.13 -13.80 -52.97
CA LEU A 724 81.27 -13.50 -53.85
C LEU A 724 80.91 -13.53 -55.35
N ASN A 725 79.88 -14.31 -55.72
CA ASN A 725 79.35 -14.36 -57.07
C ASN A 725 78.29 -13.28 -57.35
N GLY A 726 78.09 -12.31 -56.44
CA GLY A 726 77.20 -11.17 -56.62
C GLY A 726 75.76 -11.39 -56.16
N ASN A 727 75.47 -12.36 -55.29
CA ASN A 727 74.14 -12.49 -54.69
C ASN A 727 73.94 -11.45 -53.57
N GLU A 728 73.13 -10.42 -53.85
CA GLU A 728 72.80 -9.31 -52.96
C GLU A 728 72.22 -9.77 -51.60
N TYR A 729 71.49 -10.91 -51.57
CA TYR A 729 70.89 -11.42 -50.34
C TYR A 729 71.92 -11.76 -49.24
N TYR A 730 73.15 -12.11 -49.62
CA TYR A 730 74.22 -12.48 -48.68
C TYR A 730 75.29 -11.40 -48.53
N GLU A 731 75.09 -10.21 -49.09
CA GLU A 731 76.08 -9.13 -49.11
C GLU A 731 76.43 -8.63 -47.71
N GLU A 732 75.42 -8.35 -46.87
CA GLU A 732 75.62 -7.92 -45.48
C GLU A 732 76.42 -8.97 -44.69
N PHE A 733 76.02 -10.24 -44.83
CA PHE A 733 76.75 -11.35 -44.21
C PHE A 733 78.20 -11.42 -44.68
N LEU A 734 78.48 -11.24 -45.97
CA LEU A 734 79.85 -11.25 -46.50
C LEU A 734 80.68 -10.08 -45.97
N ASN A 735 80.11 -8.90 -45.83
CA ASN A 735 80.80 -7.73 -45.27
C ASN A 735 81.17 -7.97 -43.81
N VAL A 736 80.21 -8.40 -42.98
CA VAL A 736 80.46 -8.78 -41.57
C VAL A 736 81.48 -9.92 -41.48
N TYR A 737 81.39 -10.92 -42.35
CA TYR A 737 82.36 -12.01 -42.39
C TYR A 737 83.77 -11.53 -42.74
N LYS A 738 83.91 -10.59 -43.69
CA LYS A 738 85.20 -9.99 -44.03
C LYS A 738 85.76 -9.19 -42.87
N GLU A 739 84.95 -8.31 -42.30
CA GLU A 739 85.36 -7.39 -41.25
C GLU A 739 85.68 -8.10 -39.94
N GLU A 740 84.72 -8.86 -39.41
CA GLU A 740 84.79 -9.42 -38.06
C GLU A 740 85.55 -10.74 -38.00
N TYR A 741 85.61 -11.50 -39.11
CA TYR A 741 86.27 -12.81 -39.14
C TYR A 741 87.55 -12.84 -39.97
N LEU A 742 87.56 -12.31 -41.20
CA LEU A 742 88.74 -12.41 -42.08
C LEU A 742 89.86 -11.41 -41.75
N ILE A 743 89.55 -10.17 -41.39
CA ILE A 743 90.57 -9.16 -41.05
C ILE A 743 91.45 -9.63 -39.88
N PRO A 744 90.91 -10.11 -38.74
CA PRO A 744 91.73 -10.60 -37.63
C PRO A 744 92.67 -11.74 -38.05
N ILE A 745 92.19 -12.67 -38.90
CA ILE A 745 92.98 -13.77 -39.46
C ILE A 745 94.11 -13.21 -40.35
N LYS A 746 93.81 -12.25 -41.23
CA LYS A 746 94.79 -11.60 -42.11
C LYS A 746 95.85 -10.84 -41.31
N MET A 747 95.46 -10.09 -40.29
CA MET A 747 96.37 -9.36 -39.40
C MET A 747 97.30 -10.32 -38.64
N GLY A 748 96.74 -11.37 -38.03
CA GLY A 748 97.52 -12.39 -37.33
C GLY A 748 98.48 -13.14 -38.27
N TYR A 749 98.04 -13.41 -39.50
CA TYR A 749 98.89 -14.03 -40.53
C TYR A 749 100.05 -13.11 -40.96
N ALA A 750 99.77 -11.85 -41.27
CA ALA A 750 100.77 -10.88 -41.66
C ALA A 750 101.81 -10.62 -40.56
N LYS A 751 101.38 -10.60 -39.29
CA LYS A 751 102.29 -10.49 -38.14
C LYS A 751 103.24 -11.68 -38.06
N GLY A 752 102.72 -12.91 -38.15
CA GLY A 752 103.55 -14.11 -38.14
C GLY A 752 104.55 -14.18 -39.31
N VAL A 753 104.17 -13.71 -40.49
CA VAL A 753 105.08 -13.61 -41.65
C VAL A 753 106.19 -12.58 -41.38
N LYS A 754 105.86 -11.40 -40.81
CA LYS A 754 106.86 -10.39 -40.42
C LYS A 754 107.83 -10.91 -39.36
N GLU A 755 107.36 -11.77 -38.46
CA GLU A 755 108.15 -12.41 -37.41
C GLU A 755 108.97 -13.63 -37.92
N GLY A 756 108.90 -13.95 -39.22
CA GLY A 756 109.70 -15.00 -39.86
C GLY A 756 109.16 -16.42 -39.72
N ALA A 757 107.93 -16.59 -39.21
CA ALA A 757 107.30 -17.90 -39.06
C ALA A 757 106.83 -18.47 -40.41
N THR A 758 106.89 -19.79 -40.57
CA THR A 758 106.35 -20.47 -41.75
C THR A 758 104.82 -20.47 -41.72
N GLU A 759 104.17 -20.50 -42.89
CA GLU A 759 102.70 -20.58 -43.00
C GLU A 759 102.09 -21.68 -42.11
N LYS A 760 102.77 -22.82 -42.00
CA LYS A 760 102.33 -23.95 -41.17
C LYS A 760 102.35 -23.62 -39.67
N GLU A 761 103.34 -22.85 -39.21
CA GLU A 761 103.45 -22.38 -37.82
C GLU A 761 102.37 -21.33 -37.53
N ILE A 762 102.19 -20.37 -38.43
CA ILE A 762 101.17 -19.32 -38.32
C ILE A 762 99.76 -19.92 -38.24
N ILE A 763 99.43 -20.84 -39.15
CA ILE A 763 98.13 -21.56 -39.14
C ILE A 763 97.94 -22.34 -37.84
N ARG A 764 99.00 -22.99 -37.32
CA ARG A 764 98.93 -23.72 -36.05
C ARG A 764 98.61 -22.76 -34.89
N THR A 765 99.23 -21.59 -34.86
CA THR A 765 99.02 -20.56 -33.83
C THR A 765 97.62 -19.96 -33.90
N LEU A 766 97.15 -19.56 -35.09
CA LEU A 766 95.78 -19.05 -35.29
C LEU A 766 94.73 -20.08 -34.87
N LYS A 767 94.97 -21.37 -35.11
CA LYS A 767 94.11 -22.46 -34.62
C LYS A 767 94.17 -22.62 -33.09
N ARG A 768 95.36 -22.52 -32.49
CA ARG A 768 95.56 -22.62 -31.02
C ARG A 768 94.81 -21.52 -30.29
N HIS A 769 94.77 -20.33 -30.89
CA HIS A 769 94.05 -19.15 -30.38
C HIS A 769 92.59 -19.04 -30.84
N GLN A 770 92.05 -20.07 -31.51
CA GLN A 770 90.67 -20.13 -31.98
C GLN A 770 90.26 -19.05 -32.98
N PHE A 771 91.20 -18.33 -33.60
CA PHE A 771 90.92 -17.42 -34.72
C PHE A 771 90.61 -18.16 -36.02
N LEU A 772 90.93 -19.45 -36.09
CA LEU A 772 90.79 -20.26 -37.29
C LEU A 772 90.42 -21.70 -36.94
N VAL A 773 89.47 -22.31 -37.65
CA VAL A 773 89.10 -23.71 -37.49
C VAL A 773 89.78 -24.57 -38.56
N ASN A 774 89.93 -25.88 -38.31
CA ASN A 774 90.61 -26.80 -39.24
C ASN A 774 90.05 -26.77 -40.67
N ASP A 775 88.74 -26.62 -40.82
CA ASP A 775 88.06 -26.64 -42.11
C ASP A 775 88.15 -25.29 -42.85
N ASP A 776 88.35 -24.18 -42.13
CA ASP A 776 88.42 -22.83 -42.70
C ASP A 776 89.61 -22.68 -43.65
N VAL A 777 90.80 -23.18 -43.29
CA VAL A 777 92.02 -23.06 -44.13
C VAL A 777 91.77 -23.57 -45.55
N LYS A 778 91.11 -24.73 -45.68
CA LYS A 778 90.83 -25.34 -46.97
C LYS A 778 89.83 -24.51 -47.77
N HIS A 779 88.76 -24.06 -47.14
CA HIS A 779 87.68 -23.33 -47.80
C HIS A 779 88.10 -21.90 -48.16
N LEU A 780 88.78 -21.20 -47.26
CA LEU A 780 89.34 -19.87 -47.53
C LEU A 780 90.34 -19.90 -48.68
N LYS A 781 91.18 -20.94 -48.78
CA LYS A 781 92.10 -21.10 -49.93
C LYS A 781 91.34 -21.35 -51.23
N GLN A 782 90.31 -22.18 -51.22
CA GLN A 782 89.46 -22.46 -52.38
C GLN A 782 88.68 -21.23 -52.86
N LEU A 783 88.26 -20.37 -51.93
CA LEU A 783 87.57 -19.12 -52.20
C LEU A 783 88.52 -17.94 -52.48
N ASN A 784 89.83 -18.18 -52.52
CA ASN A 784 90.88 -17.17 -52.69
C ASN A 784 90.82 -16.03 -51.65
N LEU A 785 90.32 -16.33 -50.45
CA LEU A 785 90.20 -15.41 -49.31
C LEU A 785 91.30 -15.65 -48.26
N PHE A 786 92.05 -16.74 -48.36
CA PHE A 786 93.15 -17.04 -47.44
C PHE A 786 94.34 -16.09 -47.69
N PRO A 787 94.98 -15.53 -46.65
CA PRO A 787 96.10 -14.60 -46.81
C PRO A 787 97.28 -15.27 -47.53
N LYS A 788 97.95 -14.53 -48.42
CA LYS A 788 99.14 -14.96 -49.16
C LYS A 788 100.39 -14.20 -48.72
N PRO A 789 101.60 -14.80 -48.85
CA PRO A 789 102.85 -14.09 -48.64
C PRO A 789 102.96 -12.92 -49.64
N GLY A 790 103.01 -11.68 -49.12
CA GLY A 790 103.05 -10.45 -49.93
C GLY A 790 101.76 -9.63 -49.97
N ASP A 791 100.68 -10.08 -49.33
CA ASP A 791 99.47 -9.26 -49.16
C ASP A 791 99.81 -8.02 -48.29
N ASN A 792 99.76 -6.82 -48.88
CA ASN A 792 99.95 -5.57 -48.15
C ASN A 792 98.73 -5.30 -47.25
N VAL A 793 98.96 -5.11 -45.95
CA VAL A 793 97.94 -4.78 -44.93
C VAL A 793 97.49 -3.30 -45.03
N ILE A 794 97.88 -2.56 -46.07
CA ILE A 794 97.82 -1.08 -46.14
C ILE A 794 96.48 -0.54 -46.72
N GLU A 795 95.54 -1.39 -47.16
CA GLU A 795 94.18 -0.93 -47.50
C GLU A 795 93.17 -1.21 -46.37
N LEU A 796 93.54 -0.87 -45.14
CA LEU A 796 92.61 -0.70 -44.03
C LEU A 796 92.84 0.71 -43.49
N ASP A 797 91.84 1.57 -43.66
CA ASP A 797 91.84 2.99 -43.25
C ASP A 797 92.49 3.19 -41.88
N GLU A 798 93.35 4.21 -41.79
CA GLU A 798 94.13 4.62 -40.62
C GLU A 798 93.29 5.11 -39.41
N GLU A 799 91.98 4.79 -39.34
CA GLU A 799 91.08 5.17 -38.24
C GLU A 799 90.65 4.02 -37.30
N LEU A 800 91.21 2.81 -37.43
CA LEU A 800 91.00 1.71 -36.48
C LEU A 800 92.27 1.43 -35.64
N GLU A 801 92.65 2.37 -34.77
CA GLU A 801 93.33 2.01 -33.52
C GLU A 801 92.33 1.25 -32.63
N LEU A 802 92.16 -0.04 -32.90
CA LEU A 802 91.65 -0.97 -31.89
C LEU A 802 92.75 -1.14 -30.84
N ASP A 803 92.43 -0.70 -29.62
CA ASP A 803 93.26 -0.81 -28.43
C ASP A 803 93.76 -2.24 -28.23
N LEU A 804 94.98 -2.51 -28.69
CA LEU A 804 95.73 -3.75 -28.44
C LEU A 804 96.43 -3.72 -27.07
N ASN A 805 96.02 -2.88 -26.12
CA ASN A 805 96.50 -2.91 -24.74
C ASN A 805 95.67 -3.86 -23.83
N GLY A 806 95.34 -5.05 -24.34
CA GLY A 806 95.03 -6.23 -23.53
C GLY A 806 96.17 -7.24 -23.69
N PRO A 807 96.72 -7.79 -22.59
CA PRO A 807 98.07 -8.35 -22.59
C PRO A 807 98.09 -9.63 -23.41
N ILE A 808 99.02 -9.71 -24.36
CA ILE A 808 99.92 -10.84 -24.62
C ILE A 808 100.52 -10.59 -26.01
N SER A 809 101.79 -10.24 -25.99
CA SER A 809 102.65 -10.24 -27.17
C SER A 809 102.59 -11.60 -27.85
N LEU A 810 102.55 -11.63 -29.19
CA LEU A 810 102.65 -12.87 -29.97
C LEU A 810 104.00 -13.60 -29.72
N MET A 811 104.99 -12.90 -29.15
CA MET A 811 106.27 -13.47 -28.72
C MET A 811 106.23 -14.15 -27.35
N ASP A 812 105.25 -13.86 -26.48
CA ASP A 812 105.20 -14.45 -25.13
C ASP A 812 104.57 -15.87 -25.11
N LYS A 813 104.23 -16.44 -26.27
CA LYS A 813 103.63 -17.79 -26.40
C LYS A 813 104.30 -18.69 -27.44
N LEU A 814 105.50 -18.35 -27.88
CA LEU A 814 106.35 -19.21 -28.71
C LEU A 814 107.33 -20.07 -27.91
N GLU A 815 107.37 -19.95 -26.58
CA GLU A 815 108.21 -20.77 -25.70
C GLU A 815 107.47 -21.79 -24.81
N ASP A 816 106.19 -22.12 -25.08
CA ASP A 816 105.46 -23.25 -24.41
C ASP A 816 104.63 -24.16 -25.35
#